data_AF-A0A0G1HFD4-F1
#
_entry.id   AF-A0A0G1HFD4-F1
#
_cell.length_a   1.000
_cell.length_b   1.000
_cell.length_c   1.000
_cell.angle_alpha   90.00
_cell.angle_beta   90.00
_cell.angle_gamma   90.00
#
_symmetry.space_group_name_H-M   'P 1'
#
loop_
_entity.id
_entity.type
_entity.pdbx_description
1 polymer ?
#
loop_
_entity_poly.entity_id
_entity_poly.type
_entity_poly.pdbx_seq_one_letter_code
_entity_poly.pdbx_strand_id
1 'polypeptide(L)'
;STIFTNYTGNDFRLTSNTTAGLNLTAQPWWNGGTDSFFGTIDSVVDMYGVTRTTWSRGAYEYYSGQPTAPLSCTSFTYSTWGTCTNGTQTRAVLTSSPSGCTGGSPITTQSCMVTPTPTTGICSASLNQCSAGIFSDQADTTTNYLWQCLGSNGGANANCSLTIPLSPDTTPPTISITAPLINATVSGAAVPLSVTATDPEISGQTRSGLLTVQFKLNNANIGAELTTAPYSGSWNTSGIPNGNHVLSAVARDLAGNRATSTIALTINNVAVSTPDITPPSIPANFSATAISASQINLSWSPSTDPAVAGAVTSGVTSYRIYRGGALLITVTGTAYSNTGLSPSTLYAYTVSAFDGAGNSSPESPSASATTQTPPSLTNNPPAPSNGSPSSALAAGTTQTAISLITDQPATCKYGTTANLTYNLQPSIFTTTGGTTHSTAIANLANGSTYVYYVRCDSAGSATTGDYIISFSVSAPALPLSGGGGGGSSGGGGGTLTPAVPPTSGTSTPPVISTSTSPTVPSLTGSFTPIVTQLPIISSFTNYIQAQKALLKKLDPALTKRLQGRILLQVQERGQAWYLDPLSQKRFYLADGATAYGALRKFGLGITDKDLAKIPLGLETRFRDTDTDADGLADKLEEGLGTDANNPDTDNDGFKDGDEISQGHNPLGQGKLTVDQKLVNRLNGRIVLQVQQRGQAWYLNPADGKRYYMKDGSAAYEIMRYLSLGITNENIYQIGMGE
;
A
#
# COMPACT_ATOMS: atom_id res chain seq x y z
N SER A 1 -72.90 -13.15 27.66
CA SER A 1 -73.76 -12.61 26.59
C SER A 1 -75.21 -13.03 26.85
N THR A 2 -76.15 -12.19 26.44
CA THR A 2 -77.54 -12.51 25.98
C THR A 2 -77.79 -13.96 25.51
N ILE A 3 -78.98 -14.58 25.64
CA ILE A 3 -80.35 -14.12 26.03
C ILE A 3 -81.23 -15.33 26.46
N PHE A 4 -81.99 -15.24 27.58
CA PHE A 4 -83.25 -15.95 27.99
C PHE A 4 -83.38 -17.50 27.81
N THR A 5 -84.39 -18.26 28.32
CA THR A 5 -85.70 -18.01 28.99
C THR A 5 -85.91 -18.90 30.23
N ASN A 6 -86.87 -18.54 31.11
CA ASN A 6 -87.43 -19.41 32.17
C ASN A 6 -88.02 -20.73 31.63
N TYR A 7 -88.01 -21.80 32.44
CA TYR A 7 -89.24 -22.37 33.02
C TYR A 7 -88.95 -23.21 34.29
N THR A 8 -90.01 -23.62 35.00
CA THR A 8 -90.00 -24.13 36.38
C THR A 8 -89.72 -25.63 36.53
N GLY A 9 -88.97 -26.01 37.56
CA GLY A 9 -88.91 -27.40 38.06
C GLY A 9 -87.75 -27.62 39.03
N ASN A 10 -88.02 -28.18 40.22
CA ASN A 10 -86.98 -28.49 41.20
C ASN A 10 -86.27 -29.81 40.86
N ASP A 11 -85.08 -29.76 40.28
CA ASP A 11 -84.06 -30.80 40.52
C ASP A 11 -82.64 -30.26 40.24
N PHE A 12 -81.79 -30.21 41.28
CA PHE A 12 -80.38 -29.80 41.16
C PHE A 12 -79.48 -31.00 41.51
N ARG A 13 -79.01 -31.73 40.48
CA ARG A 13 -78.04 -32.81 40.67
C ARG A 13 -76.61 -32.29 40.62
N LEU A 14 -75.98 -32.15 41.78
CA LEU A 14 -74.54 -32.00 41.90
C LEU A 14 -73.88 -33.37 42.10
N THR A 15 -73.13 -33.83 41.10
CA THR A 15 -72.27 -35.02 41.20
C THR A 15 -70.82 -34.60 41.46
N SER A 16 -70.33 -34.81 42.67
CA SER A 16 -68.91 -34.63 43.01
C SER A 16 -68.38 -35.81 43.81
N ASN A 17 -67.62 -36.69 43.14
CA ASN A 17 -66.89 -37.77 43.81
C ASN A 17 -65.62 -37.22 44.49
N THR A 18 -65.74 -36.76 45.74
CA THR A 18 -64.57 -36.54 46.60
C THR A 18 -64.96 -36.64 48.08
N THR A 19 -64.21 -37.43 48.84
CA THR A 19 -64.47 -37.71 50.25
C THR A 19 -63.88 -36.62 51.13
N ALA A 20 -64.69 -35.64 51.53
CA ALA A 20 -64.31 -34.61 52.50
C ALA A 20 -65.45 -34.40 53.51
N GLY A 21 -65.16 -34.61 54.80
CA GLY A 21 -66.17 -34.52 55.87
C GLY A 21 -66.48 -33.06 56.24
N LEU A 22 -67.73 -32.65 56.07
CA LEU A 22 -68.25 -31.38 56.61
C LEU A 22 -69.10 -31.64 57.85
N ASN A 23 -68.65 -31.14 59.00
CA ASN A 23 -69.45 -31.09 60.22
C ASN A 23 -70.52 -30.00 60.10
N LEU A 24 -71.80 -30.38 60.21
CA LEU A 24 -72.91 -29.45 60.36
C LEU A 24 -73.66 -29.76 61.66
N THR A 25 -73.50 -28.87 62.65
CA THR A 25 -74.22 -28.92 63.93
C THR A 25 -75.67 -28.47 63.75
N ALA A 26 -76.62 -29.36 63.97
CA ALA A 26 -78.04 -29.06 63.96
C ALA A 26 -78.60 -28.99 65.40
N GLN A 27 -79.17 -27.84 65.76
CA GLN A 27 -79.97 -27.63 66.98
C GLN A 27 -81.43 -27.40 66.56
N PRO A 28 -82.39 -28.27 66.95
CA PRO A 28 -83.82 -27.98 66.84
C PRO A 28 -84.36 -27.47 68.19
N TRP A 29 -84.82 -26.23 68.23
CA TRP A 29 -85.75 -25.77 69.28
C TRP A 29 -87.17 -26.22 68.96
N TRP A 30 -87.84 -26.91 69.89
CA TRP A 30 -89.24 -26.60 70.24
C TRP A 30 -89.62 -27.16 71.62
N ASN A 31 -90.23 -26.35 72.46
CA ASN A 31 -90.89 -26.76 73.70
C ASN A 31 -92.38 -27.08 73.47
N GLY A 32 -92.90 -28.08 74.21
CA GLY A 32 -94.29 -28.12 74.66
C GLY A 32 -95.14 -29.29 74.14
N GLY A 33 -95.83 -29.97 75.06
CA GLY A 33 -96.82 -31.00 74.75
C GLY A 33 -96.59 -32.33 75.49
N THR A 34 -96.99 -32.39 76.76
CA THR A 34 -97.15 -33.67 77.46
C THR A 34 -98.50 -34.27 77.13
N ASP A 35 -98.55 -35.52 76.62
CA ASP A 35 -99.48 -36.50 77.19
C ASP A 35 -99.04 -37.95 76.93
N SER A 36 -99.63 -38.89 77.68
CA SER A 36 -99.21 -40.29 77.71
C SER A 36 -100.17 -41.20 76.95
N PHE A 37 -99.70 -41.88 75.90
CA PHE A 37 -100.48 -42.94 75.24
C PHE A 37 -99.62 -44.14 74.82
N PHE A 38 -100.17 -45.34 74.98
CA PHE A 38 -99.54 -46.59 74.56
C PHE A 38 -99.66 -46.76 73.04
N GLY A 39 -98.55 -47.08 72.37
CA GLY A 39 -98.52 -47.42 70.95
C GLY A 39 -97.33 -48.33 70.64
N THR A 40 -97.59 -49.48 70.02
CA THR A 40 -96.55 -50.45 69.63
C THR A 40 -95.83 -50.02 68.35
N ILE A 41 -94.58 -50.47 68.20
CA ILE A 41 -93.87 -50.43 66.92
C ILE A 41 -94.63 -51.27 65.89
N ASP A 42 -94.84 -50.72 64.69
CA ASP A 42 -95.09 -51.51 63.49
C ASP A 42 -94.43 -50.86 62.26
N SER A 43 -94.30 -51.60 61.16
CA SER A 43 -93.39 -51.34 60.04
C SER A 43 -94.11 -50.89 58.77
N VAL A 44 -93.41 -50.16 57.88
CA VAL A 44 -93.94 -49.77 56.56
C VAL A 44 -93.15 -50.44 55.43
N VAL A 45 -93.86 -51.19 54.57
CA VAL A 45 -93.42 -52.09 53.48
C VAL A 45 -94.58 -52.16 52.46
N ASP A 46 -94.46 -52.28 51.13
CA ASP A 46 -93.37 -52.56 50.18
C ASP A 46 -93.43 -51.57 48.98
N MET A 47 -92.37 -51.47 48.17
CA MET A 47 -92.57 -51.25 46.72
C MET A 47 -91.48 -51.95 45.86
N TYR A 48 -91.80 -53.17 45.42
CA TYR A 48 -91.09 -54.04 44.48
C TYR A 48 -89.86 -54.80 45.07
N GLY A 49 -89.98 -56.03 45.60
CA GLY A 49 -91.15 -56.87 45.86
C GLY A 49 -90.88 -58.37 45.60
N VAL A 50 -91.60 -59.23 46.34
CA VAL A 50 -91.81 -60.69 46.10
C VAL A 50 -90.61 -61.64 46.30
N THR A 51 -90.63 -62.69 47.15
CA THR A 51 -91.37 -63.08 48.39
C THR A 51 -90.39 -64.03 49.17
N ARG A 52 -90.66 -65.07 50.01
CA ARG A 52 -91.86 -65.81 50.43
C ARG A 52 -91.63 -66.74 51.66
N THR A 53 -92.25 -66.43 52.81
CA THR A 53 -92.67 -67.37 53.90
C THR A 53 -91.59 -68.19 54.64
N THR A 54 -91.76 -68.66 55.89
CA THR A 54 -92.98 -69.03 56.65
C THR A 54 -93.05 -68.40 58.05
N TRP A 55 -94.11 -68.70 58.81
CA TRP A 55 -94.48 -68.07 60.09
C TRP A 55 -95.05 -69.09 61.10
N SER A 56 -95.12 -68.68 62.37
CA SER A 56 -95.83 -69.35 63.48
C SER A 56 -95.17 -70.65 64.01
N ARG A 57 -95.46 -71.13 65.24
CA ARG A 57 -96.54 -70.74 66.17
C ARG A 57 -96.13 -70.98 67.64
N GLY A 58 -96.42 -70.04 68.53
CA GLY A 58 -96.39 -70.26 69.98
C GLY A 58 -97.72 -70.85 70.48
N ALA A 59 -97.66 -71.66 71.54
CA ALA A 59 -98.82 -72.17 72.27
C ALA A 59 -98.79 -71.66 73.71
N TYR A 60 -99.97 -71.51 74.33
CA TYR A 60 -100.14 -70.96 75.67
C TYR A 60 -100.53 -72.05 76.66
N GLU A 61 -99.91 -72.10 77.83
CA GLU A 61 -100.47 -72.72 79.02
C GLU A 61 -100.34 -71.76 80.21
N TYR A 62 -101.32 -71.78 81.10
CA TYR A 62 -101.50 -70.81 82.18
C TYR A 62 -101.83 -71.59 83.46
N TYR A 63 -100.92 -71.60 84.44
CA TYR A 63 -101.23 -72.12 85.78
C TYR A 63 -100.54 -71.31 86.88
N SER A 64 -101.24 -71.16 88.00
CA SER A 64 -100.93 -70.21 89.06
C SER A 64 -100.02 -70.79 90.15
N GLY A 65 -98.96 -70.04 90.51
CA GLY A 65 -98.18 -70.25 91.72
C GLY A 65 -97.79 -68.91 92.35
N GLN A 66 -97.99 -68.76 93.67
CA GLN A 66 -97.53 -67.58 94.43
C GLN A 66 -96.05 -67.72 94.83
N PRO A 67 -95.35 -66.61 95.11
CA PRO A 67 -93.91 -66.52 94.82
C PRO A 67 -93.00 -66.99 95.97
N THR A 68 -91.88 -67.59 95.58
CA THR A 68 -90.62 -67.51 96.33
C THR A 68 -89.77 -66.39 95.73
N ALA A 69 -89.16 -65.55 96.57
CA ALA A 69 -88.33 -64.45 96.07
C ALA A 69 -87.03 -65.00 95.43
N PRO A 70 -86.62 -64.52 94.25
CA PRO A 70 -85.39 -65.00 93.60
C PRO A 70 -84.15 -64.62 94.42
N LEU A 71 -83.32 -65.62 94.71
CA LEU A 71 -82.02 -65.40 95.34
C LEU A 71 -81.14 -64.56 94.40
N SER A 72 -80.74 -63.37 94.85
CA SER A 72 -79.77 -62.55 94.11
C SER A 72 -78.35 -63.11 94.25
N CYS A 73 -77.57 -63.09 93.16
CA CYS A 73 -76.19 -63.58 93.21
C CYS A 73 -75.30 -62.61 94.00
N THR A 74 -74.68 -63.10 95.07
CA THR A 74 -73.79 -62.28 95.94
C THR A 74 -72.33 -62.40 95.58
N SER A 75 -71.95 -63.44 94.83
CA SER A 75 -70.58 -63.64 94.34
C SER A 75 -70.54 -64.43 93.03
N PHE A 76 -69.44 -64.24 92.29
CA PHE A 76 -69.17 -64.87 91.00
C PHE A 76 -67.71 -65.31 90.94
N THR A 77 -67.43 -66.47 90.35
CA THR A 77 -66.09 -66.83 89.88
C THR A 77 -65.98 -66.56 88.37
N TYR A 78 -64.76 -66.31 87.89
CA TYR A 78 -64.53 -65.87 86.51
C TYR A 78 -63.37 -66.63 85.85
N SER A 79 -63.34 -66.64 84.52
CA SER A 79 -62.15 -67.03 83.76
C SER A 79 -61.01 -66.01 83.94
N THR A 80 -59.83 -66.37 83.45
CA THR A 80 -58.80 -65.39 83.11
C THR A 80 -59.35 -64.36 82.12
N TRP A 81 -58.76 -63.16 82.11
CA TRP A 81 -59.04 -62.12 81.12
C TRP A 81 -58.50 -62.51 79.74
N GLY A 82 -59.26 -62.22 78.69
CA GLY A 82 -58.84 -62.38 77.30
C GLY A 82 -57.79 -61.36 76.86
N THR A 83 -57.45 -61.39 75.57
CA THR A 83 -56.57 -60.39 74.94
C THR A 83 -57.23 -59.00 74.94
N CYS A 84 -56.41 -57.95 75.08
CA CYS A 84 -56.87 -56.57 74.99
C CYS A 84 -57.22 -56.22 73.54
N THR A 85 -58.47 -55.87 73.26
CA THR A 85 -58.95 -55.50 71.92
C THR A 85 -59.74 -54.20 72.01
N ASN A 86 -59.38 -53.21 71.20
CA ASN A 86 -59.99 -51.86 71.21
C ASN A 86 -60.11 -51.24 72.62
N GLY A 87 -59.09 -51.44 73.46
CA GLY A 87 -59.04 -50.91 74.83
C GLY A 87 -59.88 -51.66 75.87
N THR A 88 -60.49 -52.79 75.53
CA THR A 88 -61.29 -53.63 76.44
C THR A 88 -60.77 -55.06 76.52
N GLN A 89 -60.77 -55.64 77.73
CA GLN A 89 -60.64 -57.07 77.98
C GLN A 89 -61.98 -57.63 78.46
N THR A 90 -62.30 -58.87 78.07
CA THR A 90 -63.49 -59.61 78.49
C THR A 90 -63.12 -60.89 79.24
N ARG A 91 -64.00 -61.37 80.10
CA ARG A 91 -63.91 -62.69 80.76
C ARG A 91 -65.29 -63.28 81.01
N ALA A 92 -65.38 -64.61 81.02
CA ALA A 92 -66.62 -65.31 81.33
C ALA A 92 -66.84 -65.42 82.85
N VAL A 93 -68.10 -65.47 83.28
CA VAL A 93 -68.48 -66.00 84.60
C VAL A 93 -68.44 -67.53 84.51
N LEU A 94 -67.78 -68.19 85.47
CA LEU A 94 -67.69 -69.65 85.53
C LEU A 94 -68.70 -70.26 86.51
N THR A 95 -68.91 -69.62 87.66
CA THR A 95 -69.97 -69.96 88.61
C THR A 95 -70.56 -68.70 89.25
N SER A 96 -71.82 -68.79 89.67
CA SER A 96 -72.48 -67.82 90.55
C SER A 96 -72.89 -68.51 91.86
N SER A 97 -73.02 -67.72 92.93
CA SER A 97 -73.43 -68.23 94.25
C SER A 97 -74.50 -67.33 94.87
N PRO A 98 -75.59 -67.88 95.44
CA PRO A 98 -75.94 -69.32 95.51
C PRO A 98 -76.23 -69.95 94.14
N SER A 99 -76.08 -71.28 94.00
CA SER A 99 -76.39 -71.96 92.73
C SER A 99 -77.87 -71.75 92.35
N GLY A 100 -78.13 -71.37 91.09
CA GLY A 100 -79.47 -71.02 90.61
C GLY A 100 -79.95 -69.60 90.94
N CYS A 101 -79.08 -68.73 91.49
CA CYS A 101 -79.39 -67.32 91.70
C CYS A 101 -79.65 -66.56 90.38
N THR A 102 -80.41 -65.47 90.45
CA THR A 102 -80.67 -64.56 89.32
C THR A 102 -80.53 -63.09 89.75
N GLY A 103 -79.97 -62.26 88.87
CA GLY A 103 -79.62 -60.86 89.17
C GLY A 103 -78.25 -60.68 89.83
N GLY A 104 -77.76 -59.44 89.82
CA GLY A 104 -76.39 -59.06 90.19
C GLY A 104 -75.59 -58.53 89.00
N SER A 105 -74.48 -57.83 89.26
CA SER A 105 -73.66 -57.17 88.23
C SER A 105 -72.25 -57.79 88.16
N PRO A 106 -72.06 -58.89 87.41
CA PRO A 106 -70.74 -59.52 87.27
C PRO A 106 -69.79 -58.64 86.46
N ILE A 107 -68.55 -58.48 86.93
CA ILE A 107 -67.52 -57.70 86.24
C ILE A 107 -66.90 -58.58 85.14
N THR A 108 -67.53 -58.58 83.97
CA THR A 108 -67.12 -59.36 82.78
C THR A 108 -66.28 -58.55 81.78
N THR A 109 -66.16 -57.23 81.98
CA THR A 109 -65.33 -56.31 81.19
C THR A 109 -64.36 -55.54 82.09
N GLN A 110 -63.17 -55.22 81.58
CA GLN A 110 -62.30 -54.20 82.17
C GLN A 110 -61.58 -53.41 81.07
N SER A 111 -61.25 -52.15 81.35
CA SER A 111 -60.39 -51.34 80.49
C SER A 111 -58.96 -51.88 80.48
N CYS A 112 -58.30 -51.83 79.33
CA CYS A 112 -56.92 -52.23 79.15
C CYS A 112 -56.21 -51.27 78.18
N MET A 113 -54.91 -51.07 78.36
CA MET A 113 -54.12 -50.23 77.45
C MET A 113 -53.58 -51.09 76.32
N VAL A 114 -54.01 -50.83 75.09
CA VAL A 114 -53.32 -51.33 73.88
C VAL A 114 -52.14 -50.39 73.65
N THR A 115 -50.91 -50.86 73.80
CA THR A 115 -49.73 -50.09 73.34
C THR A 115 -49.76 -50.09 71.82
N PRO A 116 -49.95 -48.94 71.14
CA PRO A 116 -49.98 -48.90 69.68
C PRO A 116 -48.58 -49.20 69.13
N THR A 117 -48.50 -49.94 68.03
CA THR A 117 -47.20 -50.38 67.50
C THR A 117 -46.37 -49.20 66.96
N PRO A 118 -45.05 -49.19 67.20
CA PRO A 118 -44.15 -48.17 66.66
C PRO A 118 -44.19 -48.22 65.13
N THR A 119 -44.47 -47.08 64.50
CA THR A 119 -44.49 -46.93 63.05
C THR A 119 -43.36 -46.00 62.66
N THR A 120 -42.24 -46.57 62.19
CA THR A 120 -41.12 -45.80 61.65
C THR A 120 -41.52 -45.14 60.34
N GLY A 121 -41.13 -43.87 60.14
CA GLY A 121 -41.34 -43.15 58.89
C GLY A 121 -40.51 -43.73 57.75
N ILE A 122 -41.05 -43.75 56.54
CA ILE A 122 -40.40 -44.28 55.34
C ILE A 122 -40.67 -43.34 54.17
N CYS A 123 -39.61 -42.88 53.51
CA CYS A 123 -39.70 -42.01 52.33
C CYS A 123 -40.41 -42.70 51.16
N SER A 124 -41.19 -41.94 50.38
CA SER A 124 -41.63 -42.36 49.04
C SER A 124 -40.53 -42.08 48.00
N ALA A 125 -40.63 -42.74 46.83
CA ALA A 125 -39.89 -42.35 45.63
C ALA A 125 -40.53 -41.15 44.90
N SER A 126 -41.78 -40.80 45.27
CA SER A 126 -42.49 -39.62 44.76
C SER A 126 -42.20 -38.40 45.64
N LEU A 127 -42.08 -37.23 45.00
CA LEU A 127 -41.86 -35.93 45.65
C LEU A 127 -42.89 -35.67 46.76
N ASN A 128 -42.40 -35.24 47.92
CA ASN A 128 -43.19 -34.80 49.09
C ASN A 128 -44.25 -35.82 49.53
N GLN A 129 -43.90 -37.12 49.52
CA GLN A 129 -44.75 -38.21 49.96
C GLN A 129 -44.03 -39.17 50.91
N CYS A 130 -44.81 -39.79 51.80
CA CYS A 130 -44.34 -40.80 52.73
C CYS A 130 -44.99 -42.15 52.44
N SER A 131 -44.17 -43.20 52.37
CA SER A 131 -44.62 -44.59 52.26
C SER A 131 -45.12 -45.11 53.62
N ALA A 132 -44.56 -44.58 54.71
CA ALA A 132 -45.08 -44.72 56.07
C ALA A 132 -44.73 -43.49 56.91
N GLY A 133 -45.47 -43.25 58.00
CA GLY A 133 -45.31 -42.07 58.86
C GLY A 133 -46.08 -40.84 58.35
N ILE A 134 -45.98 -39.73 59.09
CA ILE A 134 -46.67 -38.46 58.78
C ILE A 134 -45.73 -37.56 57.99
N PHE A 135 -46.20 -37.02 56.86
CA PHE A 135 -45.44 -36.05 56.07
C PHE A 135 -45.22 -34.74 56.84
N SER A 136 -43.98 -34.26 56.83
CA SER A 136 -43.59 -32.92 57.28
C SER A 136 -42.69 -32.29 56.22
N ASP A 137 -43.15 -31.22 55.60
CA ASP A 137 -42.39 -30.43 54.64
C ASP A 137 -41.11 -29.86 55.27
N GLN A 138 -40.06 -29.64 54.49
CA GLN A 138 -38.82 -28.99 54.94
C GLN A 138 -38.40 -27.88 53.96
N ALA A 139 -37.47 -27.02 54.36
CA ALA A 139 -36.93 -26.02 53.45
C ALA A 139 -36.04 -26.71 52.38
N ASP A 140 -36.46 -26.64 51.13
CA ASP A 140 -35.70 -27.15 49.98
C ASP A 140 -34.31 -26.50 49.87
N THR A 141 -33.40 -27.23 49.23
CA THR A 141 -32.08 -26.72 48.84
C THR A 141 -32.06 -26.38 47.36
N THR A 142 -31.05 -25.66 46.88
CA THR A 142 -30.85 -25.38 45.45
C THR A 142 -30.64 -26.61 44.55
N THR A 143 -30.53 -27.81 45.14
CA THR A 143 -30.25 -29.06 44.42
C THR A 143 -31.21 -30.21 44.75
N ASN A 144 -31.91 -30.17 45.88
CA ASN A 144 -32.80 -31.24 46.34
C ASN A 144 -34.03 -30.66 47.03
N TYR A 145 -35.20 -31.18 46.64
CA TYR A 145 -36.42 -31.08 47.42
C TYR A 145 -36.25 -31.88 48.72
N LEU A 146 -36.69 -31.35 49.85
CA LEU A 146 -36.50 -31.97 51.17
C LEU A 146 -37.82 -32.13 51.94
N TRP A 147 -38.01 -33.29 52.57
CA TRP A 147 -39.10 -33.51 53.51
C TRP A 147 -38.71 -34.51 54.61
N GLN A 148 -39.52 -34.63 55.65
CA GLN A 148 -39.42 -35.71 56.64
C GLN A 148 -40.68 -36.57 56.62
N CYS A 149 -40.50 -37.85 56.90
CA CYS A 149 -41.56 -38.77 57.28
C CYS A 149 -41.42 -39.05 58.78
N LEU A 150 -42.29 -38.42 59.57
CA LEU A 150 -42.28 -38.49 61.02
C LEU A 150 -42.83 -39.84 61.49
N GLY A 151 -42.09 -40.51 62.37
CA GLY A 151 -42.52 -41.74 63.01
C GLY A 151 -43.60 -41.50 64.08
N SER A 152 -44.36 -42.52 64.40
CA SER A 152 -45.38 -42.49 65.47
C SER A 152 -45.22 -43.65 66.45
N ASN A 153 -45.74 -43.47 67.66
CA ASN A 153 -45.72 -44.46 68.75
C ASN A 153 -44.30 -44.96 69.12
N GLY A 154 -43.29 -44.11 68.98
CA GLY A 154 -41.88 -44.46 69.23
C GLY A 154 -41.13 -45.04 68.02
N GLY A 155 -41.75 -45.11 66.84
CA GLY A 155 -41.02 -45.31 65.58
C GLY A 155 -40.14 -44.10 65.24
N ALA A 156 -39.04 -44.35 64.51
CA ALA A 156 -38.09 -43.29 64.15
C ALA A 156 -38.59 -42.43 62.97
N ASN A 157 -38.06 -41.21 62.84
CA ASN A 157 -38.27 -40.37 61.65
C ASN A 157 -37.31 -40.79 60.52
N ALA A 158 -37.74 -40.58 59.27
CA ALA A 158 -36.86 -40.63 58.11
C ALA A 158 -36.75 -39.25 57.47
N ASN A 159 -35.53 -38.83 57.15
CA ASN A 159 -35.25 -37.63 56.34
C ASN A 159 -35.20 -38.03 54.87
N CYS A 160 -35.91 -37.29 54.03
CA CYS A 160 -36.17 -37.64 52.64
C CYS A 160 -35.70 -36.51 51.71
N SER A 161 -35.13 -36.89 50.57
CA SER A 161 -34.59 -35.95 49.60
C SER A 161 -34.80 -36.46 48.17
N LEU A 162 -35.26 -35.60 47.28
CA LEU A 162 -35.33 -35.87 45.83
C LEU A 162 -34.61 -34.76 45.07
N THR A 163 -33.62 -35.12 44.26
CA THR A 163 -32.84 -34.15 43.47
C THR A 163 -33.75 -33.37 42.52
N ILE A 164 -33.61 -32.05 42.51
CA ILE A 164 -34.37 -31.15 41.64
C ILE A 164 -33.89 -31.42 40.20
N PRO A 165 -34.80 -31.70 39.24
CA PRO A 165 -34.41 -31.93 37.86
C PRO A 165 -33.85 -30.63 37.26
N LEU A 166 -32.55 -30.63 36.97
CA LEU A 166 -31.85 -29.53 36.34
C LEU A 166 -32.49 -29.17 34.98
N SER A 167 -32.67 -27.88 34.74
CA SER A 167 -33.28 -27.37 33.51
C SER A 167 -32.36 -27.48 32.29
N PRO A 168 -32.89 -27.50 31.04
CA PRO A 168 -32.09 -27.27 29.86
C PRO A 168 -31.62 -25.81 29.82
N ASP A 169 -30.39 -25.56 29.37
CA ASP A 169 -29.94 -24.21 29.09
C ASP A 169 -30.65 -23.67 27.83
N THR A 170 -31.01 -22.39 27.89
CA THR A 170 -31.75 -21.64 26.86
C THR A 170 -31.11 -20.26 26.60
N THR A 171 -29.96 -20.01 27.21
CA THR A 171 -29.25 -18.72 27.20
C THR A 171 -28.27 -18.70 26.02
N PRO A 172 -28.35 -17.74 25.09
CA PRO A 172 -27.35 -17.63 24.04
C PRO A 172 -26.00 -17.12 24.60
N PRO A 173 -24.86 -17.65 24.11
CA PRO A 173 -23.54 -17.14 24.46
C PRO A 173 -23.36 -15.69 24.00
N THR A 174 -22.42 -14.98 24.62
CA THR A 174 -22.00 -13.64 24.17
C THR A 174 -20.81 -13.75 23.21
N ILE A 175 -20.74 -12.86 22.20
CA ILE A 175 -19.63 -12.82 21.23
C ILE A 175 -19.40 -11.42 20.66
N SER A 176 -18.13 -11.01 20.56
CA SER A 176 -17.67 -9.80 19.90
C SER A 176 -16.42 -10.06 19.06
N ILE A 177 -16.38 -9.57 17.81
CA ILE A 177 -15.16 -9.59 16.98
C ILE A 177 -14.19 -8.53 17.53
N THR A 178 -12.96 -8.95 17.80
CA THR A 178 -11.88 -8.09 18.32
C THR A 178 -10.79 -7.81 17.27
N ALA A 179 -10.64 -8.68 16.26
CA ALA A 179 -9.86 -8.40 15.06
C ALA A 179 -10.49 -9.07 13.81
N PRO A 180 -10.46 -8.41 12.63
CA PRO A 180 -10.09 -7.01 12.42
C PRO A 180 -11.10 -6.04 13.06
N LEU A 181 -10.76 -4.74 13.11
CA LEU A 181 -11.67 -3.72 13.63
C LEU A 181 -12.82 -3.42 12.64
N ILE A 182 -13.91 -2.87 13.15
CA ILE A 182 -15.04 -2.42 12.33
C ILE A 182 -14.58 -1.34 11.32
N ASN A 183 -15.02 -1.49 10.07
CA ASN A 183 -14.65 -0.67 8.91
C ASN A 183 -13.14 -0.70 8.55
N ALA A 184 -12.38 -1.69 9.04
CA ALA A 184 -10.98 -1.87 8.62
C ALA A 184 -10.88 -2.19 7.13
N THR A 185 -9.82 -1.68 6.48
CA THR A 185 -9.39 -2.16 5.16
C THR A 185 -8.36 -3.26 5.36
N VAL A 186 -8.54 -4.40 4.70
CA VAL A 186 -7.70 -5.60 4.84
C VAL A 186 -7.25 -6.15 3.48
N SER A 187 -6.09 -6.81 3.46
CA SER A 187 -5.44 -7.31 2.24
C SER A 187 -4.38 -8.36 2.55
N GLY A 188 -4.10 -9.25 1.60
CA GLY A 188 -3.01 -10.22 1.70
C GLY A 188 -3.33 -11.52 2.45
N ALA A 189 -2.29 -12.32 2.69
CA ALA A 189 -2.43 -13.75 2.99
C ALA A 189 -2.69 -14.13 4.47
N ALA A 190 -2.55 -13.19 5.42
CA ALA A 190 -2.58 -13.46 6.85
C ALA A 190 -3.29 -12.35 7.65
N VAL A 191 -4.51 -12.01 7.26
CA VAL A 191 -5.35 -11.07 8.01
C VAL A 191 -5.76 -11.72 9.34
N PRO A 192 -5.52 -11.08 10.51
CA PRO A 192 -5.84 -11.67 11.80
C PRO A 192 -7.36 -11.71 12.03
N LEU A 193 -7.84 -12.84 12.55
CA LEU A 193 -9.20 -13.02 13.03
C LEU A 193 -9.15 -13.33 14.53
N SER A 194 -9.93 -12.61 15.34
CA SER A 194 -10.12 -12.95 16.77
C SER A 194 -11.49 -12.48 17.27
N VAL A 195 -12.03 -13.23 18.24
CA VAL A 195 -13.22 -12.84 19.00
C VAL A 195 -12.96 -12.96 20.50
N THR A 196 -13.70 -12.19 21.28
CA THR A 196 -14.04 -12.58 22.66
C THR A 196 -15.41 -13.25 22.60
N ALA A 197 -15.52 -14.45 23.16
CA ALA A 197 -16.77 -15.17 23.29
C ALA A 197 -16.83 -15.86 24.65
N THR A 198 -17.97 -15.73 25.34
CA THR A 198 -18.18 -16.24 26.71
C THR A 198 -19.62 -16.66 26.89
N ASP A 199 -19.84 -17.76 27.59
CA ASP A 199 -21.16 -18.31 27.90
C ASP A 199 -21.36 -18.26 29.43
N PRO A 200 -22.47 -17.71 29.94
CA PRO A 200 -22.65 -17.52 31.38
C PRO A 200 -23.13 -18.81 32.06
N GLU A 201 -22.33 -19.37 32.96
CA GLU A 201 -22.73 -20.56 33.72
C GLU A 201 -23.92 -20.26 34.66
N ILE A 202 -25.07 -20.88 34.38
CA ILE A 202 -26.28 -20.75 35.20
C ILE A 202 -26.44 -22.00 36.09
N SER A 203 -26.34 -21.78 37.40
CA SER A 203 -26.61 -22.82 38.40
C SER A 203 -28.06 -23.33 38.29
N GLY A 204 -28.24 -24.65 38.23
CA GLY A 204 -29.54 -25.28 38.00
C GLY A 204 -29.79 -25.78 36.57
N GLN A 205 -28.78 -25.74 35.69
CA GLN A 205 -28.86 -26.20 34.30
C GLN A 205 -27.90 -27.35 33.97
N THR A 206 -28.22 -28.12 32.92
CA THR A 206 -27.49 -29.36 32.54
C THR A 206 -26.38 -29.20 31.51
N ARG A 207 -26.35 -28.09 30.75
CA ARG A 207 -25.56 -27.97 29.50
C ARG A 207 -25.07 -26.55 29.18
N SER A 208 -24.71 -25.78 30.20
CA SER A 208 -24.06 -24.48 29.98
C SER A 208 -22.58 -24.65 29.61
N GLY A 209 -22.03 -23.74 28.80
CA GLY A 209 -20.64 -23.71 28.37
C GLY A 209 -20.47 -23.57 26.86
N LEU A 210 -19.53 -22.72 26.43
CA LEU A 210 -19.22 -22.45 25.02
C LEU A 210 -18.56 -23.66 24.33
N LEU A 211 -19.08 -24.04 23.15
CA LEU A 211 -18.67 -25.22 22.39
C LEU A 211 -17.88 -24.88 21.11
N THR A 212 -18.34 -23.95 20.28
CA THR A 212 -17.66 -23.58 19.01
C THR A 212 -17.80 -22.11 18.63
N VAL A 213 -16.79 -21.61 17.89
CA VAL A 213 -16.84 -20.34 17.13
C VAL A 213 -16.54 -20.62 15.66
N GLN A 214 -17.35 -20.09 14.74
CA GLN A 214 -17.08 -20.12 13.29
C GLN A 214 -17.08 -18.70 12.70
N PHE A 215 -15.96 -18.29 12.10
CA PHE A 215 -15.87 -17.08 11.29
C PHE A 215 -16.48 -17.27 9.89
N LYS A 216 -17.07 -16.23 9.32
CA LYS A 216 -17.73 -16.23 8.01
C LYS A 216 -17.55 -14.89 7.27
N LEU A 217 -17.34 -14.92 5.96
CA LEU A 217 -17.42 -13.75 5.09
C LEU A 217 -18.69 -13.86 4.23
N ASN A 218 -19.56 -12.85 4.25
CA ASN A 218 -20.80 -12.83 3.45
C ASN A 218 -21.58 -14.17 3.58
N ASN A 219 -21.74 -14.67 4.81
CA ASN A 219 -22.26 -15.98 5.22
C ASN A 219 -21.45 -17.26 4.88
N ALA A 220 -20.46 -17.21 3.99
CA ALA A 220 -19.59 -18.36 3.68
C ALA A 220 -18.52 -18.57 4.78
N ASN A 221 -18.26 -19.82 5.19
CA ASN A 221 -17.32 -20.12 6.28
C ASN A 221 -15.88 -19.74 5.92
N ILE A 222 -15.16 -19.13 6.87
CA ILE A 222 -13.71 -18.92 6.80
C ILE A 222 -13.05 -19.96 7.73
N GLY A 223 -12.34 -20.92 7.15
CA GLY A 223 -11.67 -21.98 7.92
C GLY A 223 -12.62 -22.93 8.64
N ALA A 224 -12.06 -23.77 9.51
CA ALA A 224 -12.79 -24.71 10.35
C ALA A 224 -13.39 -24.02 11.59
N GLU A 225 -14.26 -24.74 12.31
CA GLU A 225 -14.80 -24.28 13.59
C GLU A 225 -13.75 -24.38 14.69
N LEU A 226 -13.62 -23.33 15.50
CA LEU A 226 -12.70 -23.24 16.61
C LEU A 226 -13.39 -23.77 17.88
N THR A 227 -12.85 -24.84 18.48
CA THR A 227 -13.38 -25.51 19.68
C THR A 227 -12.70 -25.07 20.98
N THR A 228 -11.56 -24.38 20.91
CA THR A 228 -10.77 -23.97 22.08
C THR A 228 -10.46 -22.47 22.07
N ALA A 229 -10.43 -21.88 23.25
CA ALA A 229 -9.96 -20.51 23.46
C ALA A 229 -8.42 -20.45 23.49
N PRO A 230 -7.77 -19.35 23.04
CA PRO A 230 -8.37 -18.14 22.48
C PRO A 230 -8.86 -18.32 21.04
N TYR A 231 -10.13 -17.99 20.78
CA TYR A 231 -10.79 -18.14 19.49
C TYR A 231 -10.23 -17.15 18.46
N SER A 232 -9.13 -17.56 17.81
CA SER A 232 -8.31 -16.74 16.92
C SER A 232 -7.72 -17.56 15.78
N GLY A 233 -7.30 -16.88 14.71
CA GLY A 233 -6.70 -17.48 13.54
C GLY A 233 -6.25 -16.42 12.53
N SER A 234 -5.91 -16.86 11.32
CA SER A 234 -5.58 -15.97 10.21
C SER A 234 -6.34 -16.36 8.94
N TRP A 235 -6.52 -15.38 8.05
CA TRP A 235 -7.31 -15.53 6.83
C TRP A 235 -6.59 -14.92 5.62
N ASN A 236 -6.51 -15.71 4.55
CA ASN A 236 -5.99 -15.28 3.26
C ASN A 236 -7.07 -14.55 2.46
N THR A 237 -6.90 -13.25 2.28
CA THR A 237 -7.82 -12.40 1.49
C THR A 237 -7.43 -12.29 0.03
N SER A 238 -6.22 -12.69 -0.38
CA SER A 238 -5.65 -12.40 -1.72
C SER A 238 -6.44 -12.96 -2.91
N GLY A 239 -7.29 -13.98 -2.70
CA GLY A 239 -8.17 -14.55 -3.72
C GLY A 239 -9.61 -14.01 -3.69
N ILE A 240 -9.93 -13.07 -2.79
CA ILE A 240 -11.26 -12.49 -2.63
C ILE A 240 -11.36 -11.22 -3.51
N PRO A 241 -12.50 -10.96 -4.18
CA PRO A 241 -12.72 -9.69 -4.88
C PRO A 241 -12.57 -8.47 -3.96
N ASN A 242 -12.19 -7.33 -4.55
CA ASN A 242 -12.09 -6.07 -3.83
C ASN A 242 -13.47 -5.42 -3.67
N GLY A 243 -13.70 -4.76 -2.52
CA GLY A 243 -14.96 -4.09 -2.21
C GLY A 243 -15.33 -4.16 -0.74
N ASN A 244 -16.58 -3.84 -0.41
CA ASN A 244 -17.11 -3.93 0.96
C ASN A 244 -17.66 -5.34 1.22
N HIS A 245 -17.33 -5.92 2.37
CA HIS A 245 -17.80 -7.23 2.81
C HIS A 245 -18.29 -7.18 4.26
N VAL A 246 -19.12 -8.15 4.65
CA VAL A 246 -19.54 -8.38 6.03
C VAL A 246 -18.77 -9.58 6.56
N LEU A 247 -17.94 -9.36 7.58
CA LEU A 247 -17.37 -10.41 8.41
C LEU A 247 -18.33 -10.70 9.56
N SER A 248 -18.58 -11.97 9.84
CA SER A 248 -19.34 -12.40 11.00
C SER A 248 -18.65 -13.55 11.73
N ALA A 249 -18.96 -13.68 13.02
CA ALA A 249 -18.50 -14.78 13.85
C ALA A 249 -19.70 -15.33 14.65
N VAL A 250 -19.92 -16.64 14.56
CA VAL A 250 -21.06 -17.33 15.18
C VAL A 250 -20.56 -18.18 16.34
N ALA A 251 -21.03 -17.88 17.56
CA ALA A 251 -20.83 -18.70 18.75
C ALA A 251 -21.94 -19.76 18.89
N ARG A 252 -21.59 -20.88 19.52
CA ARG A 252 -22.50 -21.96 19.95
C ARG A 252 -22.08 -22.51 21.30
N ASP A 253 -23.04 -22.73 22.18
CA ASP A 253 -22.88 -23.44 23.45
C ASP A 253 -23.12 -24.97 23.32
N LEU A 254 -23.06 -25.67 24.46
CA LEU A 254 -23.29 -27.12 24.61
C LEU A 254 -24.76 -27.55 24.58
N ALA A 255 -25.71 -26.64 24.74
CA ALA A 255 -27.16 -26.88 24.59
C ALA A 255 -27.64 -26.71 23.14
N GLY A 256 -26.94 -25.90 22.35
CA GLY A 256 -27.18 -25.61 20.94
C GLY A 256 -27.65 -24.18 20.64
N ASN A 257 -27.72 -23.28 21.64
CA ASN A 257 -28.09 -21.88 21.38
C ASN A 257 -26.95 -21.16 20.63
N ARG A 258 -27.27 -19.96 20.11
CA ARG A 258 -26.41 -19.27 19.13
C ARG A 258 -26.45 -17.76 19.30
N ALA A 259 -25.29 -17.14 19.18
CA ALA A 259 -25.16 -15.71 18.97
C ALA A 259 -24.23 -15.42 17.79
N THR A 260 -24.36 -14.23 17.20
CA THR A 260 -23.57 -13.80 16.05
C THR A 260 -23.11 -12.36 16.25
N SER A 261 -21.81 -12.13 16.10
CA SER A 261 -21.23 -10.79 15.97
C SER A 261 -20.96 -10.49 14.50
N THR A 262 -21.12 -9.24 14.08
CA THR A 262 -20.98 -8.82 12.67
C THR A 262 -20.28 -7.47 12.57
N ILE A 263 -19.32 -7.34 11.64
CA ILE A 263 -18.71 -6.06 11.27
C ILE A 263 -18.66 -5.90 9.74
N ALA A 264 -18.73 -4.66 9.27
CA ALA A 264 -18.34 -4.33 7.90
C ALA A 264 -16.81 -4.19 7.82
N LEU A 265 -16.22 -4.57 6.69
CA LEU A 265 -14.82 -4.32 6.35
C LEU A 265 -14.67 -4.09 4.84
N THR A 266 -13.52 -3.57 4.41
CA THR A 266 -13.18 -3.40 2.99
C THR A 266 -12.02 -4.32 2.63
N ILE A 267 -12.15 -5.08 1.56
CA ILE A 267 -11.04 -5.88 1.01
C ILE A 267 -10.40 -5.09 -0.13
N ASN A 268 -9.08 -4.92 -0.07
CA ASN A 268 -8.31 -4.20 -1.09
C ASN A 268 -7.00 -4.91 -1.44
N ASN A 269 -7.10 -5.98 -2.23
CA ASN A 269 -5.96 -6.71 -2.78
C ASN A 269 -5.34 -6.02 -4.03
N VAL A 270 -5.54 -4.72 -4.23
CA VAL A 270 -4.72 -3.97 -5.18
C VAL A 270 -3.29 -3.99 -4.66
N ALA A 271 -2.39 -4.65 -5.39
CA ALA A 271 -0.98 -4.65 -5.07
C ALA A 271 -0.45 -3.22 -5.13
N VAL A 272 -0.19 -2.63 -3.96
CA VAL A 272 0.51 -1.36 -3.85
C VAL A 272 1.97 -1.64 -4.15
N SER A 273 2.33 -1.58 -5.44
CA SER A 273 3.72 -1.46 -5.84
C SER A 273 4.25 -0.17 -5.24
N THR A 274 5.08 -0.27 -4.21
CA THR A 274 5.88 0.87 -3.76
C THR A 274 6.70 1.35 -4.95
N PRO A 275 6.59 2.62 -5.38
CA PRO A 275 7.50 3.16 -6.37
C PRO A 275 8.92 2.97 -5.87
N ASP A 276 9.85 2.61 -6.75
CA ASP A 276 11.25 2.70 -6.36
C ASP A 276 11.58 4.18 -6.14
N ILE A 277 12.25 4.46 -5.03
CA ILE A 277 12.72 5.79 -4.64
C ILE A 277 14.24 5.80 -4.39
N THR A 278 14.90 4.68 -4.68
CA THR A 278 16.34 4.51 -4.51
C THR A 278 17.05 5.12 -5.71
N PRO A 279 17.95 6.10 -5.54
CA PRO A 279 18.74 6.59 -6.65
C PRO A 279 19.86 5.63 -7.02
N PRO A 280 20.19 5.48 -8.31
CA PRO A 280 21.43 4.83 -8.74
C PRO A 280 22.68 5.42 -8.08
N SER A 281 23.73 4.60 -7.97
CA SER A 281 25.05 5.07 -7.53
C SER A 281 25.67 6.05 -8.53
N ILE A 282 26.48 6.97 -8.02
CA ILE A 282 27.16 8.01 -8.82
C ILE A 282 28.08 7.33 -9.86
N PRO A 283 28.05 7.74 -11.15
CA PRO A 283 28.92 7.16 -12.17
C PRO A 283 30.41 7.34 -11.81
N ALA A 284 31.07 6.23 -11.52
CA ALA A 284 32.47 6.21 -11.11
C ALA A 284 33.44 6.32 -12.31
N ASN A 285 34.70 6.69 -12.03
CA ASN A 285 35.77 6.79 -13.03
C ASN A 285 35.45 7.68 -14.23
N PHE A 286 34.62 8.72 -14.05
CA PHE A 286 34.27 9.65 -15.11
C PHE A 286 35.51 10.41 -15.60
N SER A 287 35.78 10.36 -16.90
CA SER A 287 36.94 10.97 -17.54
C SER A 287 36.57 11.70 -18.82
N ALA A 288 37.39 12.69 -19.18
CA ALA A 288 37.26 13.48 -20.40
C ALA A 288 38.63 13.55 -21.11
N THR A 289 38.66 13.21 -22.40
CA THR A 289 39.90 13.09 -23.19
C THR A 289 39.75 13.83 -24.52
N ALA A 290 40.63 14.81 -24.77
CA ALA A 290 40.61 15.59 -26.01
C ALA A 290 41.25 14.83 -27.19
N ILE A 291 40.42 14.50 -28.18
CA ILE A 291 40.81 13.68 -29.34
C ILE A 291 41.31 14.56 -30.50
N SER A 292 40.80 15.78 -30.62
CA SER A 292 41.18 16.71 -31.69
C SER A 292 40.95 18.18 -31.27
N ALA A 293 41.13 19.09 -32.23
CA ALA A 293 40.77 20.50 -32.09
C ALA A 293 39.26 20.75 -31.94
N SER A 294 38.39 19.76 -32.19
CA SER A 294 36.94 19.92 -32.14
C SER A 294 36.18 18.76 -31.49
N GLN A 295 36.89 17.85 -30.80
CA GLN A 295 36.32 16.63 -30.23
C GLN A 295 36.90 16.27 -28.86
N ILE A 296 36.02 15.95 -27.91
CA ILE A 296 36.34 15.36 -26.60
C ILE A 296 35.51 14.09 -26.43
N ASN A 297 36.15 12.98 -26.07
CA ASN A 297 35.46 11.75 -25.66
C ASN A 297 35.31 11.71 -24.14
N LEU A 298 34.18 11.19 -23.68
CA LEU A 298 33.82 10.99 -22.27
C LEU A 298 33.59 9.50 -22.02
N SER A 299 34.00 9.00 -20.85
CA SER A 299 33.73 7.61 -20.43
C SER A 299 33.62 7.50 -18.91
N TRP A 300 32.86 6.52 -18.43
CA TRP A 300 32.65 6.20 -17.02
C TRP A 300 32.44 4.69 -16.81
N SER A 301 32.53 4.25 -15.56
CA SER A 301 32.09 2.91 -15.15
C SER A 301 30.56 2.87 -15.00
N PRO A 302 29.90 1.72 -15.26
CA PRO A 302 28.46 1.57 -15.05
C PRO A 302 28.06 1.85 -13.60
N SER A 303 26.99 2.60 -13.42
CA SER A 303 26.30 2.72 -12.13
C SER A 303 25.53 1.45 -11.79
N THR A 304 25.31 1.26 -10.49
CA THR A 304 24.49 0.20 -9.91
C THR A 304 23.23 0.79 -9.28
N ASP A 305 22.18 -0.03 -9.15
CA ASP A 305 20.91 0.35 -8.56
C ASP A 305 20.43 -0.75 -7.60
N PRO A 306 20.21 -0.48 -6.30
CA PRO A 306 19.80 -1.49 -5.32
C PRO A 306 18.34 -1.94 -5.54
N ALA A 307 18.10 -3.23 -5.75
CA ALA A 307 16.76 -3.75 -5.99
C ALA A 307 15.85 -3.64 -4.75
N VAL A 308 14.82 -2.78 -4.79
CA VAL A 308 13.80 -2.67 -3.75
C VAL A 308 12.80 -3.83 -3.85
N ALA A 309 12.65 -4.57 -2.76
CA ALA A 309 11.73 -5.71 -2.69
C ALA A 309 10.26 -5.27 -2.87
N GLY A 310 9.68 -5.56 -4.03
CA GLY A 310 8.30 -5.18 -4.40
C GLY A 310 8.20 -4.04 -5.40
N ALA A 311 9.30 -3.39 -5.77
CA ALA A 311 9.36 -2.50 -6.91
C ALA A 311 9.33 -3.29 -8.23
N VAL A 312 8.81 -2.67 -9.30
CA VAL A 312 8.60 -3.32 -10.61
C VAL A 312 9.62 -2.87 -11.67
N THR A 313 10.49 -1.91 -11.33
CA THR A 313 11.32 -1.14 -12.29
C THR A 313 12.69 -0.72 -11.72
N SER A 314 13.39 -1.65 -11.05
CA SER A 314 14.78 -1.44 -10.61
C SER A 314 15.77 -1.63 -11.78
N GLY A 315 16.79 -0.79 -11.86
CA GLY A 315 17.92 -0.90 -12.79
C GLY A 315 18.21 0.39 -13.56
N VAL A 316 19.50 0.73 -13.70
CA VAL A 316 19.97 1.91 -14.46
C VAL A 316 19.59 1.80 -15.94
N THR A 317 18.78 2.75 -16.43
CA THR A 317 18.32 2.81 -17.83
C THR A 317 19.14 3.76 -18.69
N SER A 318 19.66 4.85 -18.10
CA SER A 318 20.31 5.92 -18.86
C SER A 318 21.24 6.80 -18.01
N TYR A 319 22.04 7.60 -18.70
CA TYR A 319 22.94 8.60 -18.12
C TYR A 319 22.69 9.95 -18.79
N ARG A 320 22.60 11.02 -17.99
CA ARG A 320 22.56 12.40 -18.48
C ARG A 320 23.95 13.03 -18.33
N ILE A 321 24.45 13.62 -19.40
CA ILE A 321 25.74 14.30 -19.47
C ILE A 321 25.50 15.80 -19.49
N TYR A 322 26.21 16.54 -18.67
CA TYR A 322 26.15 18.00 -18.62
C TYR A 322 27.50 18.60 -19.07
N ARG A 323 27.46 19.81 -19.63
CA ARG A 323 28.63 20.59 -20.03
C ARG A 323 28.48 22.01 -19.47
N GLY A 324 29.36 22.42 -18.56
CA GLY A 324 29.24 23.69 -17.85
C GLY A 324 27.94 23.83 -17.04
N GLY A 325 27.43 22.73 -16.47
CA GLY A 325 26.17 22.71 -15.69
C GLY A 325 24.87 22.78 -16.51
N ALA A 326 24.95 22.72 -17.85
CA ALA A 326 23.78 22.59 -18.73
C ALA A 326 23.70 21.19 -19.32
N LEU A 327 22.50 20.59 -19.36
CA LEU A 327 22.26 19.27 -19.96
C LEU A 327 22.68 19.29 -21.44
N LEU A 328 23.61 18.41 -21.80
CA LEU A 328 24.11 18.26 -23.17
C LEU A 328 23.32 17.18 -23.92
N ILE A 329 23.20 15.98 -23.32
CA ILE A 329 22.52 14.83 -23.93
C ILE A 329 22.21 13.74 -22.88
N THR A 330 21.28 12.83 -23.23
CA THR A 330 21.02 11.58 -22.51
C THR A 330 21.46 10.39 -23.36
N VAL A 331 22.15 9.41 -22.77
CA VAL A 331 22.63 8.18 -23.44
C VAL A 331 22.31 6.94 -22.61
N THR A 332 22.35 5.75 -23.21
CA THR A 332 22.16 4.46 -22.51
C THR A 332 23.46 3.69 -22.23
N GLY A 333 24.53 3.97 -23.00
CA GLY A 333 25.87 3.41 -22.77
C GLY A 333 26.72 4.28 -21.83
N THR A 334 27.89 3.77 -21.42
CA THR A 334 28.80 4.45 -20.47
C THR A 334 29.93 5.26 -21.12
N ALA A 335 29.69 5.75 -22.34
CA ALA A 335 30.61 6.59 -23.09
C ALA A 335 29.86 7.54 -24.03
N TYR A 336 30.46 8.69 -24.34
CA TYR A 336 29.93 9.66 -25.29
C TYR A 336 31.06 10.39 -26.04
N SER A 337 30.80 10.85 -27.27
CA SER A 337 31.75 11.65 -28.05
C SER A 337 31.13 13.01 -28.35
N ASN A 338 31.71 14.06 -27.80
CA ASN A 338 31.25 15.43 -27.99
C ASN A 338 32.06 16.09 -29.11
N THR A 339 31.40 16.48 -30.19
CA THR A 339 31.99 17.03 -31.42
C THR A 339 31.53 18.47 -31.67
N GLY A 340 32.13 19.14 -32.67
CA GLY A 340 31.80 20.52 -33.01
C GLY A 340 32.28 21.55 -31.97
N LEU A 341 33.32 21.20 -31.20
CA LEU A 341 33.90 22.06 -30.18
C LEU A 341 34.85 23.11 -30.79
N SER A 342 35.04 24.21 -30.07
CA SER A 342 36.04 25.24 -30.40
C SER A 342 37.46 24.72 -30.08
N PRO A 343 38.48 25.00 -30.90
CA PRO A 343 39.88 24.67 -30.60
C PRO A 343 40.44 25.40 -29.38
N SER A 344 41.51 24.84 -28.79
CA SER A 344 42.22 25.40 -27.62
C SER A 344 41.33 25.79 -26.43
N THR A 345 40.15 25.19 -26.30
CA THR A 345 39.09 25.61 -25.36
C THR A 345 38.89 24.55 -24.28
N LEU A 346 38.93 24.98 -23.02
CA LEU A 346 38.65 24.14 -21.86
C LEU A 346 37.14 23.86 -21.74
N TYR A 347 36.76 22.60 -21.66
CA TYR A 347 35.39 22.18 -21.38
C TYR A 347 35.34 21.30 -20.14
N ALA A 348 34.44 21.64 -19.21
CA ALA A 348 34.12 20.88 -18.01
C ALA A 348 32.78 20.14 -18.16
N TYR A 349 32.74 18.91 -17.68
CA TYR A 349 31.62 17.99 -17.79
C TYR A 349 31.31 17.31 -16.46
N THR A 350 30.09 16.80 -16.35
CA THR A 350 29.60 15.91 -15.29
C THR A 350 28.62 14.90 -15.88
N VAL A 351 28.37 13.80 -15.19
CA VAL A 351 27.38 12.78 -15.60
C VAL A 351 26.58 12.26 -14.40
N SER A 352 25.29 11.99 -14.59
CA SER A 352 24.41 11.38 -13.58
C SER A 352 23.66 10.18 -14.17
N ALA A 353 23.44 9.12 -13.39
CA ALA A 353 22.68 7.93 -13.78
C ALA A 353 21.19 8.06 -13.42
N PHE A 354 20.33 7.39 -14.19
CA PHE A 354 18.87 7.31 -14.01
C PHE A 354 18.39 5.86 -14.09
N ASP A 355 17.45 5.49 -13.23
CA ASP A 355 16.85 4.13 -13.16
C ASP A 355 15.61 3.97 -14.09
N GLY A 356 14.81 2.92 -13.85
CA GLY A 356 13.53 2.69 -14.52
C GLY A 356 12.30 3.34 -13.86
N ALA A 357 12.44 3.88 -12.64
CA ALA A 357 11.37 4.54 -11.90
C ALA A 357 11.35 6.07 -12.08
N GLY A 358 12.50 6.67 -12.43
CA GLY A 358 12.72 8.11 -12.60
C GLY A 358 13.73 8.72 -11.60
N ASN A 359 14.33 7.93 -10.71
CA ASN A 359 15.31 8.42 -9.73
C ASN A 359 16.64 8.76 -10.41
N SER A 360 17.36 9.75 -9.86
CA SER A 360 18.62 10.26 -10.40
C SER A 360 19.73 10.16 -9.37
N SER A 361 20.87 9.59 -9.74
CA SER A 361 22.10 9.75 -8.94
C SER A 361 22.46 11.23 -8.79
N PRO A 362 23.24 11.60 -7.76
CA PRO A 362 24.04 12.81 -7.80
C PRO A 362 24.96 12.82 -9.03
N GLU A 363 25.38 14.01 -9.47
CA GLU A 363 26.35 14.16 -10.54
C GLU A 363 27.75 13.66 -10.12
N SER A 364 28.49 13.12 -11.07
CA SER A 364 29.90 12.76 -10.89
C SER A 364 30.76 13.97 -10.51
N PRO A 365 31.94 13.77 -9.88
CA PRO A 365 32.99 14.76 -9.89
C PRO A 365 33.28 15.27 -11.32
N SER A 366 33.60 16.55 -11.47
CA SER A 366 33.71 17.17 -12.79
C SER A 366 34.99 16.76 -13.52
N ALA A 367 34.85 16.08 -14.66
CA ALA A 367 35.97 15.82 -15.58
C ALA A 367 36.10 16.96 -16.59
N SER A 368 37.33 17.41 -16.86
CA SER A 368 37.59 18.53 -17.78
C SER A 368 38.71 18.21 -18.75
N ALA A 369 38.60 18.70 -19.98
CA ALA A 369 39.64 18.60 -21.00
C ALA A 369 39.66 19.83 -21.91
N THR A 370 40.85 20.22 -22.33
CA THR A 370 41.06 21.30 -23.33
C THR A 370 41.17 20.67 -24.71
N THR A 371 40.35 21.13 -25.67
CA THR A 371 40.52 20.73 -27.08
C THR A 371 41.91 21.08 -27.58
N GLN A 372 42.44 20.29 -28.52
CA GLN A 372 43.77 20.53 -29.07
C GLN A 372 43.81 21.87 -29.84
N THR A 373 45.01 22.38 -30.10
CA THR A 373 45.18 23.50 -31.06
C THR A 373 44.65 23.09 -32.44
N PRO A 374 44.19 24.04 -33.28
CA PRO A 374 43.91 23.74 -34.68
C PRO A 374 45.12 23.07 -35.35
N PRO A 375 44.92 22.18 -36.34
CA PRO A 375 46.01 21.77 -37.23
C PRO A 375 46.64 23.03 -37.83
N SER A 376 47.93 23.23 -37.59
CA SER A 376 48.64 24.38 -38.14
C SER A 376 48.72 24.23 -39.65
N LEU A 377 48.09 25.13 -40.39
CA LEU A 377 48.42 25.31 -41.80
C LEU A 377 49.88 25.79 -41.84
N THR A 378 50.75 24.94 -42.37
CA THR A 378 52.16 25.29 -42.54
C THR A 378 52.26 26.42 -43.55
N ASN A 379 52.55 27.64 -43.08
CA ASN A 379 52.78 28.84 -43.91
C ASN A 379 54.06 28.74 -44.79
N ASN A 380 54.53 27.53 -45.08
CA ASN A 380 55.52 27.26 -46.11
C ASN A 380 54.85 27.42 -47.49
N PRO A 381 55.51 28.02 -48.50
CA PRO A 381 54.97 28.06 -49.85
C PRO A 381 54.72 26.64 -50.41
N PRO A 382 53.70 26.44 -51.26
CA PRO A 382 53.49 25.17 -51.97
C PRO A 382 54.74 24.73 -52.75
N ALA A 383 54.88 23.43 -52.99
CA ALA A 383 55.94 22.85 -53.82
C ALA A 383 55.39 22.33 -55.17
N PRO A 384 55.44 23.13 -56.24
CA PRO A 384 55.13 22.69 -57.61
C PRO A 384 55.96 21.50 -58.08
N SER A 385 55.31 20.51 -58.69
CA SER A 385 55.96 19.35 -59.31
C SER A 385 55.15 18.78 -60.49
N ASN A 386 55.74 17.84 -61.22
CA ASN A 386 55.13 17.09 -62.33
C ASN A 386 54.48 17.98 -63.42
N GLY A 387 55.20 19.02 -63.82
CA GLY A 387 54.85 19.89 -64.93
C GLY A 387 54.67 19.15 -66.26
N SER A 388 53.58 19.45 -66.95
CA SER A 388 53.22 18.88 -68.25
C SER A 388 52.72 20.00 -69.19
N PRO A 389 52.99 19.94 -70.51
CA PRO A 389 53.82 18.94 -71.20
C PRO A 389 55.31 19.07 -70.84
N SER A 390 55.99 17.94 -70.73
CA SER A 390 57.42 17.82 -70.40
C SER A 390 58.29 17.42 -71.60
N SER A 391 57.70 17.31 -72.79
CA SER A 391 58.35 16.87 -74.02
C SER A 391 57.72 17.54 -75.26
N ALA A 392 58.29 17.32 -76.43
CA ALA A 392 57.77 17.87 -77.68
C ALA A 392 56.44 17.21 -78.10
N LEU A 393 55.47 18.05 -78.48
CA LEU A 393 54.17 17.66 -78.99
C LEU A 393 54.25 17.31 -80.49
N ALA A 394 53.29 16.56 -80.99
CA ALA A 394 53.23 16.16 -82.39
C ALA A 394 52.97 17.35 -83.34
N ALA A 395 53.43 17.26 -84.58
CA ALA A 395 53.13 18.25 -85.60
C ALA A 395 51.61 18.28 -85.88
N GLY A 396 51.02 19.46 -85.89
CA GLY A 396 49.57 19.67 -86.03
C GLY A 396 48.84 19.91 -84.70
N THR A 397 49.51 19.82 -83.54
CA THR A 397 48.90 20.18 -82.25
C THR A 397 48.70 21.70 -82.13
N THR A 398 47.45 22.16 -82.24
CA THR A 398 47.05 23.58 -82.14
C THR A 398 46.61 24.02 -80.75
N GLN A 399 46.31 23.07 -79.86
CA GLN A 399 45.97 23.28 -78.45
C GLN A 399 46.53 22.14 -77.59
N THR A 400 46.95 22.45 -76.37
CA THR A 400 47.32 21.47 -75.33
C THR A 400 46.81 21.92 -73.97
N ALA A 401 46.89 21.07 -72.95
CA ALA A 401 46.75 21.49 -71.57
C ALA A 401 48.14 21.63 -70.92
N ILE A 402 48.40 22.74 -70.23
CA ILE A 402 49.51 22.82 -69.27
C ILE A 402 48.99 22.46 -67.88
N SER A 403 49.75 21.66 -67.13
CA SER A 403 49.37 21.21 -65.79
C SER A 403 50.56 20.98 -64.87
N LEU A 404 50.28 20.92 -63.57
CA LEU A 404 51.23 20.58 -62.50
C LEU A 404 50.44 20.08 -61.26
N ILE A 405 51.16 19.61 -60.24
CA ILE A 405 50.61 19.35 -58.91
C ILE A 405 51.38 20.13 -57.83
N THR A 406 50.75 20.32 -56.66
CA THR A 406 51.38 20.80 -55.43
C THR A 406 51.19 19.79 -54.29
N ASP A 407 52.09 19.86 -53.31
CA ASP A 407 52.05 19.11 -52.04
C ASP A 407 50.85 19.46 -51.15
N GLN A 408 50.40 20.72 -51.18
CA GLN A 408 49.26 21.23 -50.43
C GLN A 408 48.28 22.02 -51.33
N PRO A 409 46.98 22.16 -50.98
CA PRO A 409 46.01 22.89 -51.78
C PRO A 409 46.43 24.34 -52.06
N ALA A 410 46.43 24.75 -53.33
CA ALA A 410 46.99 26.03 -53.76
C ALA A 410 46.20 26.70 -54.90
N THR A 411 46.35 28.02 -55.03
CA THR A 411 45.92 28.78 -56.21
C THR A 411 47.12 29.09 -57.08
N CYS A 412 47.22 28.50 -58.26
CA CYS A 412 48.34 28.69 -59.18
C CYS A 412 48.00 29.65 -60.34
N LYS A 413 49.01 30.41 -60.77
CA LYS A 413 48.98 31.37 -61.88
C LYS A 413 50.16 31.16 -62.82
N TYR A 414 50.04 31.62 -64.05
CA TYR A 414 51.06 31.47 -65.10
C TYR A 414 51.18 32.70 -66.00
N GLY A 415 52.31 32.79 -66.68
CA GLY A 415 52.61 33.81 -67.70
C GLY A 415 53.84 33.42 -68.52
N THR A 416 54.14 34.18 -69.57
CA THR A 416 55.32 34.00 -70.43
C THR A 416 56.53 34.85 -70.01
N THR A 417 56.41 35.60 -68.92
CA THR A 417 57.47 36.46 -68.37
C THR A 417 58.03 35.87 -67.07
N ALA A 418 59.34 35.69 -67.02
CA ALA A 418 60.05 35.17 -65.86
C ALA A 418 60.06 36.17 -64.68
N ASN A 419 60.22 35.64 -63.48
CA ASN A 419 60.42 36.35 -62.20
C ASN A 419 59.30 37.32 -61.78
N LEU A 420 58.11 37.23 -62.37
CA LEU A 420 56.94 37.93 -61.87
C LEU A 420 56.49 37.33 -60.53
N THR A 421 56.23 38.19 -59.54
CA THR A 421 55.63 37.78 -58.26
C THR A 421 54.21 37.25 -58.48
N TYR A 422 53.70 36.45 -57.54
CA TYR A 422 52.38 35.81 -57.66
C TYR A 422 51.22 36.79 -57.95
N ASN A 423 51.28 38.02 -57.42
CA ASN A 423 50.26 39.03 -57.66
C ASN A 423 50.36 39.68 -59.06
N LEU A 424 51.50 39.57 -59.74
CA LEU A 424 51.75 40.11 -61.07
C LEU A 424 51.66 39.07 -62.20
N GLN A 425 51.59 37.76 -61.87
CA GLN A 425 51.34 36.72 -62.88
C GLN A 425 49.95 36.92 -63.52
N PRO A 426 49.86 37.03 -64.86
CA PRO A 426 48.67 37.59 -65.54
C PRO A 426 47.49 36.62 -65.67
N SER A 427 47.74 35.30 -65.72
CA SER A 427 46.70 34.29 -65.98
C SER A 427 46.57 33.32 -64.81
N ILE A 428 45.35 32.87 -64.52
CA ILE A 428 45.06 31.87 -63.46
C ILE A 428 44.78 30.52 -64.14
N PHE A 429 45.24 29.41 -63.54
CA PHE A 429 44.86 28.07 -64.03
C PHE A 429 43.34 27.84 -63.88
N THR A 430 42.68 27.29 -64.90
CA THR A 430 41.22 27.04 -64.87
C THR A 430 40.81 25.98 -63.85
N THR A 431 41.64 24.95 -63.66
CA THR A 431 41.56 24.05 -62.52
C THR A 431 42.63 24.49 -61.53
N THR A 432 42.23 24.93 -60.33
CA THR A 432 43.12 25.25 -59.21
C THR A 432 42.32 25.31 -57.89
N GLY A 433 42.99 25.41 -56.75
CA GLY A 433 42.38 25.46 -55.41
C GLY A 433 42.48 24.12 -54.66
N GLY A 434 42.69 23.02 -55.39
CA GLY A 434 43.18 21.74 -54.86
C GLY A 434 44.69 21.59 -55.02
N THR A 435 45.17 20.35 -55.04
CA THR A 435 46.58 19.96 -55.26
C THR A 435 46.94 19.68 -56.73
N THR A 436 45.97 19.77 -57.65
CA THR A 436 46.18 19.56 -59.09
C THR A 436 45.74 20.81 -59.86
N HIS A 437 46.57 21.27 -60.79
CA HIS A 437 46.34 22.50 -61.55
C HIS A 437 46.42 22.21 -63.04
N SER A 438 45.48 22.74 -63.82
CA SER A 438 45.42 22.51 -65.28
C SER A 438 44.71 23.64 -66.02
N THR A 439 45.16 23.97 -67.22
CA THR A 439 44.53 24.96 -68.11
C THR A 439 44.87 24.71 -69.58
N ALA A 440 43.93 25.04 -70.48
CA ALA A 440 44.10 24.84 -71.92
C ALA A 440 44.79 26.05 -72.59
N ILE A 441 45.84 25.76 -73.37
CA ILE A 441 46.62 26.73 -74.14
C ILE A 441 46.37 26.47 -75.63
N ALA A 442 45.73 27.44 -76.31
CA ALA A 442 45.44 27.40 -77.74
C ALA A 442 46.48 28.18 -78.57
N ASN A 443 46.27 28.22 -79.89
CA ASN A 443 47.11 28.95 -80.87
C ASN A 443 48.56 28.47 -80.92
N LEU A 444 48.77 27.16 -80.69
CA LEU A 444 50.07 26.52 -80.83
C LEU A 444 50.42 26.33 -82.32
N ALA A 445 51.69 26.51 -82.67
CA ALA A 445 52.20 26.47 -84.03
C ALA A 445 53.41 25.53 -84.16
N ASN A 446 53.44 24.75 -85.25
CA ASN A 446 54.51 23.80 -85.54
C ASN A 446 55.89 24.49 -85.62
N GLY A 447 56.92 23.86 -85.05
CA GLY A 447 58.28 24.40 -84.96
C GLY A 447 58.47 25.46 -83.87
N SER A 448 57.44 25.83 -83.11
CA SER A 448 57.53 26.81 -82.03
C SER A 448 57.75 26.17 -80.66
N THR A 449 58.48 26.88 -79.80
CA THR A 449 58.73 26.52 -78.39
C THR A 449 57.96 27.47 -77.47
N TYR A 450 57.33 26.93 -76.44
CA TYR A 450 56.49 27.63 -75.48
C TYR A 450 57.04 27.42 -74.07
N VAL A 451 57.18 28.51 -73.32
CA VAL A 451 57.67 28.52 -71.94
C VAL A 451 56.68 29.28 -71.07
N TYR A 452 56.25 28.65 -69.99
CA TYR A 452 55.35 29.22 -68.99
C TYR A 452 55.98 29.18 -67.60
N TYR A 453 56.00 30.34 -66.96
CA TYR A 453 56.49 30.55 -65.60
C TYR A 453 55.29 30.54 -64.67
N VAL A 454 55.30 29.63 -63.70
CA VAL A 454 54.19 29.35 -62.79
C VAL A 454 54.55 29.82 -61.37
N ARG A 455 53.59 30.46 -60.70
CA ARG A 455 53.63 30.76 -59.26
C ARG A 455 52.38 30.20 -58.59
N CYS A 456 52.53 29.69 -57.37
CA CYS A 456 51.40 29.15 -56.59
C CYS A 456 51.37 29.80 -55.20
N ASP A 457 50.17 30.02 -54.66
CA ASP A 457 49.94 30.53 -53.32
C ASP A 457 49.05 29.58 -52.52
N SER A 458 49.35 29.39 -51.24
CA SER A 458 48.40 28.82 -50.28
C SER A 458 48.34 29.71 -49.04
N ALA A 459 47.14 30.15 -48.68
CA ALA A 459 46.85 31.02 -47.54
C ALA A 459 47.70 32.31 -47.45
N GLY A 460 48.19 32.85 -48.58
CA GLY A 460 49.08 34.02 -48.63
C GLY A 460 50.57 33.71 -48.56
N SER A 461 50.96 32.42 -48.55
CA SER A 461 52.34 31.98 -48.73
C SER A 461 52.60 31.57 -50.18
N ALA A 462 53.19 32.48 -50.95
CA ALA A 462 53.45 32.32 -52.38
C ALA A 462 54.84 31.76 -52.69
N THR A 463 54.97 30.98 -53.77
CA THR A 463 56.26 30.43 -54.22
C THR A 463 57.27 31.54 -54.51
N THR A 464 58.48 31.40 -53.95
CA THR A 464 59.56 32.39 -54.06
C THR A 464 60.29 32.35 -55.41
N GLY A 465 60.34 31.18 -56.06
CA GLY A 465 60.81 30.98 -57.44
C GLY A 465 59.67 30.67 -58.42
N ASP A 466 59.99 30.74 -59.72
CA ASP A 466 59.11 30.26 -60.80
C ASP A 466 59.23 28.74 -60.94
N TYR A 467 58.11 28.05 -61.15
CA TYR A 467 58.12 26.69 -61.70
C TYR A 467 57.94 26.76 -63.22
N ILE A 468 58.78 26.06 -63.99
CA ILE A 468 58.83 26.23 -65.45
C ILE A 468 58.17 25.02 -66.14
N ILE A 469 57.14 25.30 -66.95
CA ILE A 469 56.60 24.34 -67.92
C ILE A 469 57.10 24.77 -69.31
N SER A 470 57.82 23.88 -70.00
CA SER A 470 58.47 24.20 -71.28
C SER A 470 58.33 23.04 -72.26
N PHE A 471 57.75 23.31 -73.43
CA PHE A 471 57.53 22.32 -74.48
C PHE A 471 57.63 22.96 -75.87
N SER A 472 57.69 22.15 -76.91
CA SER A 472 57.62 22.60 -78.31
C SER A 472 56.57 21.82 -79.08
N VAL A 473 56.14 22.35 -80.22
CA VAL A 473 55.36 21.58 -81.20
C VAL A 473 56.29 21.20 -82.35
N SER A 474 56.34 19.91 -82.70
CA SER A 474 57.22 19.42 -83.75
C SER A 474 56.93 20.10 -85.09
N ALA A 475 57.99 20.35 -85.88
CA ALA A 475 57.83 20.73 -87.28
C ALA A 475 57.16 19.59 -88.07
N PRO A 476 56.41 19.86 -89.16
CA PRO A 476 55.93 18.81 -90.04
C PRO A 476 57.13 18.04 -90.60
N ALA A 477 57.04 16.72 -90.68
CA ALA A 477 58.05 15.94 -91.37
C ALA A 477 58.13 16.39 -92.84
N LEU A 478 59.31 16.80 -93.29
CA LEU A 478 59.55 17.08 -94.70
C LEU A 478 59.25 15.80 -95.50
N PRO A 479 58.53 15.88 -96.64
CA PRO A 479 58.27 14.71 -97.46
C PRO A 479 59.61 14.18 -98.00
N LEU A 480 59.99 12.98 -97.54
CA LEU A 480 61.19 12.30 -98.01
C LEU A 480 61.08 12.05 -99.52
N SER A 481 61.95 12.70 -100.30
CA SER A 481 62.08 12.44 -101.73
C SER A 481 62.52 11.00 -101.94
N GLY A 482 61.74 10.21 -102.69
CA GLY A 482 62.00 8.79 -102.90
C GLY A 482 63.35 8.52 -103.57
N GLY A 483 64.27 7.88 -102.84
CA GLY A 483 65.50 7.28 -103.35
C GLY A 483 65.52 5.79 -103.02
N GLY A 484 65.65 4.93 -104.02
CA GLY A 484 65.57 3.48 -103.88
C GLY A 484 66.94 2.79 -103.74
N GLY A 485 66.92 1.59 -103.17
CA GLY A 485 68.09 0.74 -102.91
C GLY A 485 68.21 0.41 -101.40
N GLY A 486 68.42 -0.82 -100.95
CA GLY A 486 68.67 -2.07 -101.66
C GLY A 486 70.06 -2.63 -101.35
N GLY A 487 70.23 -3.29 -100.20
CA GLY A 487 71.54 -3.75 -99.73
C GLY A 487 71.46 -4.71 -98.53
N SER A 488 71.87 -5.94 -98.77
CA SER A 488 71.82 -7.13 -97.91
C SER A 488 72.66 -7.10 -96.62
N SER A 489 72.34 -8.04 -95.71
CA SER A 489 73.26 -8.78 -94.80
C SER A 489 73.82 -8.13 -93.53
N GLY A 490 74.18 -8.99 -92.56
CA GLY A 490 74.86 -8.67 -91.30
C GLY A 490 74.14 -9.25 -90.08
N GLY A 491 74.78 -10.16 -89.33
CA GLY A 491 74.17 -10.82 -88.16
C GLY A 491 75.17 -11.16 -87.04
N GLY A 492 74.63 -11.51 -85.87
CA GLY A 492 75.36 -11.79 -84.62
C GLY A 492 75.24 -10.65 -83.58
N GLY A 493 75.23 -10.90 -82.28
CA GLY A 493 75.20 -12.20 -81.57
C GLY A 493 75.65 -12.08 -80.10
N GLY A 494 74.91 -12.71 -79.17
CA GLY A 494 75.16 -12.72 -77.72
C GLY A 494 74.40 -11.62 -76.95
N THR A 495 73.55 -11.87 -75.94
CA THR A 495 73.74 -12.48 -74.58
C THR A 495 74.60 -11.63 -73.66
N LEU A 496 74.25 -11.33 -72.40
CA LEU A 496 73.44 -12.04 -71.37
C LEU A 496 72.46 -11.04 -70.70
N THR A 497 71.16 -11.26 -70.42
CA THR A 497 70.42 -12.28 -69.59
C THR A 497 70.52 -12.03 -68.05
N PRO A 498 69.56 -12.47 -67.20
CA PRO A 498 68.39 -11.63 -66.86
C PRO A 498 67.98 -11.63 -65.35
N ALA A 499 66.88 -10.93 -65.02
CA ALA A 499 66.09 -11.18 -63.80
C ALA A 499 64.59 -11.03 -64.10
N VAL A 500 63.74 -11.86 -63.46
CA VAL A 500 62.30 -12.02 -63.75
C VAL A 500 61.51 -12.05 -62.41
N PRO A 501 60.29 -11.47 -62.32
CA PRO A 501 59.49 -11.42 -61.09
C PRO A 501 58.77 -12.75 -60.80
N PRO A 502 57.84 -12.80 -59.80
CA PRO A 502 56.43 -12.85 -60.22
C PRO A 502 55.38 -12.25 -59.23
N THR A 503 54.16 -11.99 -59.74
CA THR A 503 52.79 -12.20 -59.15
C THR A 503 52.45 -11.88 -57.67
N SER A 504 51.22 -11.53 -57.28
CA SER A 504 49.95 -11.16 -57.95
C SER A 504 48.92 -10.68 -56.89
N GLY A 505 47.80 -10.07 -57.31
CA GLY A 505 46.64 -9.84 -56.42
C GLY A 505 45.60 -8.87 -56.99
N THR A 506 44.35 -9.31 -57.15
CA THR A 506 43.24 -8.52 -57.73
C THR A 506 41.94 -8.70 -56.95
N SER A 507 41.19 -7.60 -56.74
CA SER A 507 39.72 -7.60 -56.60
C SER A 507 39.16 -6.17 -56.76
N THR A 508 37.89 -6.08 -57.13
CA THR A 508 37.07 -4.88 -57.42
C THR A 508 35.67 -5.11 -56.79
N PRO A 509 34.57 -4.33 -57.02
CA PRO A 509 34.31 -3.02 -57.67
C PRO A 509 33.54 -2.09 -56.67
N PRO A 510 32.56 -1.20 -57.00
CA PRO A 510 32.13 -0.55 -58.26
C PRO A 510 32.00 1.00 -58.20
N VAL A 511 31.38 1.59 -59.24
CA VAL A 511 31.21 3.04 -59.53
C VAL A 511 29.77 3.52 -59.29
N ILE A 512 29.58 4.82 -58.99
CA ILE A 512 28.39 5.64 -59.34
C ILE A 512 28.84 7.12 -59.48
N SER A 513 28.17 7.90 -60.34
CA SER A 513 28.54 9.29 -60.70
C SER A 513 27.31 10.22 -60.80
N THR A 514 27.55 11.54 -60.68
CA THR A 514 26.63 12.69 -60.97
C THR A 514 25.32 12.75 -60.15
N SER A 515 24.64 13.87 -59.89
CA SER A 515 24.90 15.35 -59.96
C SER A 515 23.87 16.04 -59.02
N THR A 516 23.73 17.36 -58.78
CA THR A 516 24.06 18.62 -59.49
C THR A 516 24.40 19.76 -58.50
N SER A 517 24.50 21.01 -58.98
CA SER A 517 24.37 22.26 -58.20
C SER A 517 23.39 23.19 -58.93
N PRO A 518 22.73 24.13 -58.25
CA PRO A 518 22.81 25.51 -58.75
C PRO A 518 22.88 26.63 -57.69
N THR A 519 23.86 27.52 -57.88
CA THR A 519 23.82 29.00 -57.72
C THR A 519 23.41 29.68 -56.40
N VAL A 520 24.23 30.67 -56.00
CA VAL A 520 23.96 31.67 -54.96
C VAL A 520 23.66 33.04 -55.59
N PRO A 521 22.65 33.79 -55.12
CA PRO A 521 22.59 35.25 -55.24
C PRO A 521 22.97 35.93 -53.92
N SER A 522 23.71 37.04 -53.99
CA SER A 522 24.03 37.87 -52.82
C SER A 522 22.97 38.96 -52.61
N LEU A 523 22.67 39.27 -51.34
CA LEU A 523 21.95 40.48 -50.95
C LEU A 523 22.58 41.10 -49.69
N THR A 524 22.72 42.41 -49.70
CA THR A 524 23.14 43.22 -48.56
C THR A 524 21.93 43.53 -47.67
N GLY A 525 22.07 43.38 -46.35
CA GLY A 525 20.99 43.59 -45.39
C GLY A 525 21.53 43.85 -43.99
N SER A 526 20.83 44.71 -43.23
CA SER A 526 21.24 45.16 -41.90
C SER A 526 21.24 44.02 -40.86
N PHE A 527 22.19 44.06 -39.92
CA PHE A 527 22.19 43.15 -38.77
C PHE A 527 21.03 43.47 -37.80
N THR A 528 20.11 42.53 -37.66
CA THR A 528 19.30 42.39 -36.44
C THR A 528 19.68 41.06 -35.76
N PRO A 529 19.93 41.05 -34.43
CA PRO A 529 20.34 39.83 -33.74
C PRO A 529 19.16 38.87 -33.60
N ILE A 530 19.07 37.88 -34.49
CA ILE A 530 18.23 36.71 -34.29
C ILE A 530 18.85 35.92 -33.14
N VAL A 531 18.20 35.95 -31.98
CA VAL A 531 18.51 35.02 -30.89
C VAL A 531 18.11 33.62 -31.36
N THR A 532 19.10 32.82 -31.75
CA THR A 532 18.91 31.40 -32.06
C THR A 532 18.52 30.67 -30.77
N GLN A 533 17.22 30.54 -30.57
CA GLN A 533 16.63 29.83 -29.44
C GLN A 533 17.18 28.40 -29.39
N LEU A 534 17.62 27.98 -28.20
CA LEU A 534 18.09 26.61 -27.96
C LEU A 534 17.01 25.61 -28.39
N PRO A 535 17.39 24.45 -28.98
CA PRO A 535 16.42 23.46 -29.45
C PRO A 535 15.56 22.98 -28.29
N ILE A 536 14.27 23.29 -28.34
CA ILE A 536 13.32 22.97 -27.27
C ILE A 536 13.08 21.46 -27.26
N ILE A 537 13.19 20.83 -26.08
CA ILE A 537 12.96 19.39 -25.90
C ILE A 537 11.47 19.11 -26.21
N SER A 538 11.20 18.51 -27.38
CA SER A 538 9.85 18.39 -27.95
C SER A 538 8.89 17.59 -27.07
N SER A 539 9.37 16.59 -26.32
CA SER A 539 8.56 15.80 -25.40
C SER A 539 7.97 16.65 -24.25
N PHE A 540 8.74 17.60 -23.69
CA PHE A 540 8.25 18.47 -22.63
C PHE A 540 7.20 19.46 -23.15
N THR A 541 7.44 20.07 -24.31
CA THR A 541 6.46 20.96 -24.95
C THR A 541 5.15 20.23 -25.29
N ASN A 542 5.23 19.01 -25.82
CA ASN A 542 4.05 18.19 -26.11
C ASN A 542 3.29 17.84 -24.82
N TYR A 543 3.99 17.53 -23.72
CA TYR A 543 3.36 17.30 -22.42
C TYR A 543 2.67 18.55 -21.86
N ILE A 544 3.34 19.70 -21.89
CA ILE A 544 2.76 20.99 -21.48
C ILE A 544 1.52 21.33 -22.32
N GLN A 545 1.54 21.10 -23.63
CA GLN A 545 0.37 21.34 -24.47
C GLN A 545 -0.79 20.36 -24.21
N ALA A 546 -0.50 19.08 -23.99
CA ALA A 546 -1.52 18.10 -23.59
C ALA A 546 -2.19 18.51 -22.25
N GLN A 547 -1.40 18.91 -21.25
CA GLN A 547 -1.90 19.39 -19.96
C GLN A 547 -2.64 20.74 -20.06
N LYS A 548 -2.26 21.63 -20.99
CA LYS A 548 -3.05 22.84 -21.32
C LYS A 548 -4.41 22.50 -21.94
N ALA A 549 -4.50 21.43 -22.75
CA ALA A 549 -5.76 20.96 -23.33
C ALA A 549 -6.71 20.31 -22.31
N LEU A 550 -6.22 19.90 -21.13
CA LEU A 550 -7.03 19.36 -20.04
C LEU A 550 -7.61 20.43 -19.10
N LEU A 551 -7.28 21.71 -19.29
CA LEU A 551 -7.76 22.81 -18.44
C LEU A 551 -9.29 22.95 -18.49
N LYS A 552 -9.90 22.98 -17.30
CA LYS A 552 -11.30 23.34 -17.08
C LYS A 552 -11.44 24.86 -16.97
N LYS A 553 -12.68 25.34 -16.75
CA LYS A 553 -12.93 26.72 -16.30
C LYS A 553 -12.07 27.01 -15.07
N LEU A 554 -11.27 28.07 -15.12
CA LEU A 554 -10.37 28.44 -14.02
C LEU A 554 -11.15 28.89 -12.79
N ASP A 555 -10.67 28.52 -11.60
CA ASP A 555 -11.18 28.96 -10.29
C ASP A 555 -10.14 29.88 -9.60
N PRO A 556 -10.37 31.21 -9.56
CA PRO A 556 -9.52 32.16 -8.85
C PRO A 556 -9.51 31.96 -7.33
N ALA A 557 -10.58 31.44 -6.72
CA ALA A 557 -10.66 31.23 -5.28
C ALA A 557 -9.82 30.01 -4.86
N LEU A 558 -9.92 28.90 -5.60
CA LEU A 558 -9.03 27.74 -5.45
C LEU A 558 -7.57 28.14 -5.68
N THR A 559 -7.29 28.86 -6.77
CA THR A 559 -5.93 29.31 -7.12
C THR A 559 -5.34 30.20 -6.01
N LYS A 560 -6.09 31.19 -5.53
CA LYS A 560 -5.66 32.07 -4.42
C LYS A 560 -5.47 31.34 -3.09
N ARG A 561 -6.25 30.27 -2.81
CA ARG A 561 -6.10 29.42 -1.62
C ARG A 561 -4.83 28.55 -1.65
N LEU A 562 -4.37 28.20 -2.84
CA LEU A 562 -3.24 27.29 -3.06
C LEU A 562 -1.93 27.98 -3.45
N GLN A 563 -1.96 29.30 -3.70
CA GLN A 563 -0.79 30.05 -4.15
C GLN A 563 0.41 29.89 -3.19
N GLY A 564 1.60 29.67 -3.77
CA GLY A 564 2.84 29.45 -3.04
C GLY A 564 3.04 28.03 -2.53
N ARG A 565 2.07 27.12 -2.69
CA ARG A 565 2.23 25.71 -2.33
C ARG A 565 2.85 24.91 -3.46
N ILE A 566 3.63 23.91 -3.06
CA ILE A 566 3.88 22.73 -3.88
C ILE A 566 2.62 21.84 -3.81
N LEU A 567 2.16 21.35 -4.95
CA LEU A 567 0.95 20.54 -5.10
C LEU A 567 1.33 19.17 -5.67
N LEU A 568 0.78 18.10 -5.09
CA LEU A 568 1.04 16.72 -5.51
C LEU A 568 -0.21 16.11 -6.16
N GLN A 569 -0.13 15.73 -7.43
CA GLN A 569 -1.27 15.23 -8.19
C GLN A 569 -1.53 13.74 -7.88
N VAL A 570 -2.25 13.50 -6.78
CA VAL A 570 -2.47 12.14 -6.21
C VAL A 570 -3.30 11.21 -7.08
N GLN A 571 -3.93 11.73 -8.14
CA GLN A 571 -4.72 10.97 -9.12
C GLN A 571 -4.02 10.79 -10.47
N GLU A 572 -2.77 11.24 -10.63
CA GLU A 572 -1.97 11.02 -11.86
C GLU A 572 -0.49 10.89 -11.53
N ARG A 573 -0.03 9.65 -11.30
CA ARG A 573 1.39 9.27 -11.13
C ARG A 573 2.21 10.03 -10.06
N GLY A 574 1.58 10.82 -9.19
CA GLY A 574 2.28 11.59 -8.16
C GLY A 574 3.03 12.81 -8.68
N GLN A 575 2.58 13.42 -9.79
CA GLN A 575 3.25 14.58 -10.39
C GLN A 575 3.31 15.79 -9.44
N ALA A 576 4.47 16.43 -9.34
CA ALA A 576 4.71 17.61 -8.50
C ALA A 576 4.60 18.92 -9.29
N TRP A 577 4.02 19.94 -8.65
CA TRP A 577 3.72 21.24 -9.27
C TRP A 577 3.97 22.40 -8.30
N TYR A 578 4.70 23.44 -8.69
CA TYR A 578 4.81 24.69 -7.91
C TYR A 578 3.78 25.70 -8.43
N LEU A 579 2.88 26.19 -7.57
CA LEU A 579 1.94 27.26 -7.92
C LEU A 579 2.51 28.61 -7.48
N ASP A 580 3.07 29.37 -8.43
CA ASP A 580 3.77 30.62 -8.14
C ASP A 580 2.82 31.73 -7.62
N PRO A 581 3.11 32.39 -6.48
CA PRO A 581 2.30 33.47 -5.93
C PRO A 581 2.13 34.70 -6.83
N LEU A 582 3.07 34.99 -7.73
CA LEU A 582 3.05 36.20 -8.54
C LEU A 582 2.23 36.03 -9.82
N SER A 583 2.50 34.96 -10.57
CA SER A 583 1.83 34.66 -11.84
C SER A 583 0.54 33.87 -11.67
N GLN A 584 0.27 33.32 -10.47
CA GLN A 584 -0.87 32.45 -10.16
C GLN A 584 -1.03 31.25 -11.12
N LYS A 585 0.10 30.76 -11.64
CA LYS A 585 0.19 29.61 -12.54
C LYS A 585 0.97 28.47 -11.90
N ARG A 586 0.55 27.23 -12.19
CA ARG A 586 1.30 26.03 -11.83
C ARG A 586 2.39 25.74 -12.86
N PHE A 587 3.59 25.44 -12.41
CA PHE A 587 4.73 25.00 -13.21
C PHE A 587 5.05 23.55 -12.84
N TYR A 588 5.34 22.72 -13.85
CA TYR A 588 5.59 21.30 -13.66
C TYR A 588 7.01 21.05 -13.14
N LEU A 589 7.15 20.29 -12.07
CA LEU A 589 8.42 19.95 -11.43
C LEU A 589 8.77 18.51 -11.82
N ALA A 590 9.10 18.30 -13.10
CA ALA A 590 9.22 16.98 -13.71
C ALA A 590 10.33 16.11 -13.13
N ASP A 591 11.44 16.74 -12.73
CA ASP A 591 12.61 16.13 -12.09
C ASP A 591 13.42 17.20 -11.34
N GLY A 592 14.47 16.79 -10.62
CA GLY A 592 15.33 17.70 -9.86
C GLY A 592 15.99 18.80 -10.70
N ALA A 593 16.29 18.55 -11.98
CA ALA A 593 16.85 19.55 -12.89
C ALA A 593 15.80 20.60 -13.31
N THR A 594 14.56 20.16 -13.57
CA THR A 594 13.41 21.03 -13.85
C THR A 594 13.06 21.87 -12.63
N ALA A 595 13.09 21.26 -11.44
CA ALA A 595 12.92 21.95 -10.17
C ALA A 595 14.04 23.00 -9.95
N TYR A 596 15.31 22.65 -10.15
CA TYR A 596 16.43 23.61 -10.07
C TYR A 596 16.30 24.74 -11.10
N GLY A 597 15.80 24.46 -12.30
CA GLY A 597 15.39 25.47 -13.27
C GLY A 597 14.32 26.42 -12.73
N ALA A 598 13.31 25.89 -12.03
CA ALA A 598 12.30 26.69 -11.32
C ALA A 598 12.92 27.50 -10.15
N LEU A 599 13.88 26.94 -9.40
CA LEU A 599 14.61 27.69 -8.35
C LEU A 599 15.30 28.92 -8.93
N ARG A 600 15.99 28.76 -10.07
CA ARG A 600 16.66 29.87 -10.78
C ARG A 600 15.71 30.85 -11.47
N LYS A 601 14.47 30.44 -11.79
CA LYS A 601 13.45 31.24 -12.50
C LYS A 601 12.54 32.04 -11.55
N PHE A 602 12.25 31.51 -10.37
CA PHE A 602 11.31 32.12 -9.39
C PHE A 602 11.95 32.57 -8.08
N GLY A 603 13.19 32.14 -7.82
CA GLY A 603 13.93 32.45 -6.60
C GLY A 603 14.23 33.93 -6.44
N LEU A 604 13.84 34.50 -5.29
CA LEU A 604 14.27 35.85 -4.91
C LEU A 604 15.62 35.79 -4.19
N GLY A 605 16.54 36.69 -4.51
CA GLY A 605 17.75 36.88 -3.71
C GLY A 605 17.41 37.34 -2.28
N ILE A 606 18.03 36.71 -1.28
CA ILE A 606 17.91 37.07 0.13
C ILE A 606 19.30 37.17 0.79
N THR A 607 19.45 38.10 1.74
CA THR A 607 20.66 38.27 2.55
C THR A 607 20.66 37.27 3.70
N ASP A 608 21.83 36.86 4.19
CA ASP A 608 21.96 35.98 5.36
C ASP A 608 21.25 36.60 6.58
N LYS A 609 21.43 37.91 6.76
CA LYS A 609 20.80 38.72 7.82
C LYS A 609 19.28 38.74 7.76
N ASP A 610 18.68 38.62 6.57
CA ASP A 610 17.22 38.54 6.42
C ASP A 610 16.73 37.09 6.51
N LEU A 611 17.48 36.14 5.94
CA LEU A 611 17.20 34.71 6.02
C LEU A 611 17.17 34.21 7.48
N ALA A 612 18.11 34.68 8.31
CA ALA A 612 18.19 34.36 9.73
C ALA A 612 16.94 34.77 10.54
N LYS A 613 16.15 35.74 10.07
CA LYS A 613 14.89 36.18 10.73
C LYS A 613 13.69 35.31 10.41
N ILE A 614 13.89 34.22 9.66
CA ILE A 614 12.85 33.31 9.19
C ILE A 614 13.10 31.95 9.88
N PRO A 615 12.15 31.42 10.68
CA PRO A 615 12.38 30.20 11.46
C PRO A 615 12.73 29.00 10.58
N LEU A 616 13.60 28.11 11.06
CA LEU A 616 13.94 26.88 10.33
C LEU A 616 12.85 25.81 10.47
N GLY A 617 12.64 25.08 9.39
CA GLY A 617 11.88 23.83 9.34
C GLY A 617 12.82 22.63 9.30
N LEU A 618 12.77 21.82 10.35
CA LEU A 618 13.31 20.46 10.35
C LEU A 618 12.24 19.51 9.78
N GLU A 619 12.69 18.50 9.04
CA GLU A 619 11.83 17.45 8.47
C GLU A 619 12.45 16.09 8.81
N THR A 620 12.06 15.51 9.95
CA THR A 620 12.71 14.31 10.53
C THR A 620 12.46 13.02 9.75
N ARG A 621 11.67 13.07 8.67
CA ARG A 621 11.58 11.99 7.67
C ARG A 621 12.77 11.99 6.71
N PHE A 622 13.46 13.11 6.55
CA PHE A 622 14.68 13.20 5.75
C PHE A 622 15.83 12.51 6.49
N ARG A 623 16.32 11.40 5.94
CA ARG A 623 17.52 10.71 6.44
C ARG A 623 18.71 11.13 5.61
N ASP A 624 19.63 11.81 6.27
CA ASP A 624 20.89 12.32 5.73
C ASP A 624 22.02 11.89 6.67
N THR A 625 23.27 12.23 6.38
CA THR A 625 24.34 12.07 7.38
C THR A 625 24.17 13.10 8.50
N ASP A 626 24.31 12.64 9.74
CA ASP A 626 24.39 13.39 10.99
C ASP A 626 25.66 12.85 11.67
N THR A 627 26.75 13.63 11.64
CA THR A 627 28.10 13.16 11.92
C THR A 627 28.47 13.19 13.42
N ASP A 628 27.87 14.08 14.21
CA ASP A 628 28.12 14.22 15.66
C ASP A 628 26.91 13.88 16.55
N ALA A 629 25.79 13.45 15.95
CA ALA A 629 24.55 13.03 16.59
C ALA A 629 23.89 14.12 17.43
N ASP A 630 23.74 15.31 16.86
CA ASP A 630 22.98 16.43 17.45
C ASP A 630 21.52 16.55 16.97
N GLY A 631 21.18 15.94 15.84
CA GLY A 631 19.83 15.97 15.25
C GLY A 631 19.63 16.98 14.12
N LEU A 632 20.66 17.74 13.76
CA LEU A 632 20.82 18.32 12.43
C LEU A 632 21.43 17.26 11.49
N ALA A 633 21.99 17.71 10.37
CA ALA A 633 22.59 16.86 9.35
C ALA A 633 23.66 17.67 8.63
N ASP A 634 24.79 17.06 8.24
CA ASP A 634 25.99 17.76 7.77
C ASP A 634 25.70 18.82 6.69
N LYS A 635 24.71 18.53 5.85
CA LYS A 635 24.29 19.41 4.76
C LYS A 635 23.30 20.49 5.18
N LEU A 636 22.42 20.23 6.14
CA LEU A 636 21.59 21.29 6.72
C LEU A 636 22.47 22.33 7.43
N GLU A 637 23.52 21.85 8.08
CA GLU A 637 24.56 22.64 8.74
C GLU A 637 25.41 23.46 7.76
N GLU A 638 25.83 22.89 6.62
CA GLU A 638 26.39 23.69 5.50
C GLU A 638 25.42 24.81 5.02
N GLY A 639 24.12 24.62 5.22
CA GLY A 639 23.10 25.66 4.98
C GLY A 639 22.97 26.70 6.11
N LEU A 640 23.24 26.33 7.36
CA LEU A 640 23.14 27.21 8.53
C LEU A 640 24.42 28.00 8.79
N GLY A 641 25.58 27.37 8.59
CA GLY A 641 26.90 27.87 8.96
C GLY A 641 27.50 27.22 10.23
N THR A 642 26.88 26.15 10.75
CA THR A 642 27.35 25.36 11.90
C THR A 642 28.43 24.34 11.47
N ASP A 643 29.17 23.77 12.44
CA ASP A 643 30.23 22.78 12.18
C ASP A 643 29.76 21.35 12.49
N ALA A 644 29.46 20.59 11.44
CA ALA A 644 29.00 19.19 11.43
C ALA A 644 29.96 18.14 12.01
N ASN A 645 30.87 18.54 12.89
CA ASN A 645 31.78 17.69 13.65
C ASN A 645 31.78 18.07 15.14
N ASN A 646 30.97 19.05 15.54
CA ASN A 646 30.94 19.67 16.85
C ASN A 646 29.50 20.07 17.22
N PRO A 647 28.81 19.28 18.08
CA PRO A 647 27.36 19.34 18.24
C PRO A 647 26.84 20.55 19.04
N ASP A 648 27.67 21.56 19.27
CA ASP A 648 27.43 22.82 20.02
C ASP A 648 28.41 23.85 19.42
N THR A 649 28.01 24.48 18.31
CA THR A 649 28.91 25.31 17.49
C THR A 649 29.38 26.56 18.23
N ASP A 650 28.51 27.24 18.98
CA ASP A 650 28.85 28.50 19.65
C ASP A 650 29.40 28.32 21.09
N ASN A 651 29.36 27.09 21.61
CA ASN A 651 29.88 26.65 22.91
C ASN A 651 29.13 27.29 24.11
N ASP A 652 27.83 27.60 23.98
CA ASP A 652 26.99 28.07 25.11
C ASP A 652 26.42 26.94 26.00
N GLY A 653 26.51 25.67 25.55
CA GLY A 653 26.12 24.48 26.30
C GLY A 653 24.82 23.82 25.87
N PHE A 654 24.19 24.28 24.78
CA PHE A 654 23.07 23.62 24.12
C PHE A 654 23.50 23.03 22.76
N LYS A 655 22.79 21.99 22.28
CA LYS A 655 23.04 21.43 20.94
C LYS A 655 22.41 22.29 19.85
N ASP A 656 23.07 22.43 18.70
CA ASP A 656 22.59 23.26 17.59
C ASP A 656 21.18 22.85 17.11
N GLY A 657 20.91 21.54 17.05
CA GLY A 657 19.63 20.93 16.71
C GLY A 657 18.56 21.10 17.79
N ASP A 658 18.93 20.97 19.06
CA ASP A 658 18.04 21.25 20.19
C ASP A 658 17.64 22.74 20.21
N GLU A 659 18.58 23.65 19.98
CA GLU A 659 18.36 25.08 19.84
C GLU A 659 17.43 25.39 18.67
N ILE A 660 17.74 24.89 17.49
CA ILE A 660 16.94 25.09 16.27
C ILE A 660 15.51 24.56 16.44
N SER A 661 15.33 23.43 17.14
CA SER A 661 14.00 22.89 17.46
C SER A 661 13.19 23.83 18.37
N GLN A 662 13.86 24.51 19.30
CA GLN A 662 13.28 25.47 20.26
C GLN A 662 13.18 26.91 19.71
N GLY A 663 13.78 27.16 18.54
CA GLY A 663 13.82 28.46 17.86
C GLY A 663 14.86 29.42 18.44
N HIS A 664 16.03 28.90 18.83
CA HIS A 664 17.20 29.67 19.23
C HIS A 664 18.20 29.78 18.06
N ASN A 665 19.48 30.07 18.30
CA ASN A 665 20.42 30.53 17.27
C ASN A 665 21.83 29.92 17.44
N PRO A 666 22.18 28.85 16.70
CA PRO A 666 23.40 28.05 16.89
C PRO A 666 24.69 28.71 16.39
N LEU A 667 24.70 30.05 16.36
CA LEU A 667 25.82 30.90 15.94
C LEU A 667 25.86 32.17 16.81
N GLY A 668 25.34 32.11 18.04
CA GLY A 668 25.37 33.23 18.99
C GLY A 668 24.10 33.34 19.85
N GLN A 669 24.20 32.92 21.11
CA GLN A 669 23.37 33.29 22.28
C GLN A 669 21.93 33.78 22.01
N GLY A 670 20.97 32.86 22.19
CA GLY A 670 19.59 33.20 22.56
C GLY A 670 18.55 33.08 21.44
N LYS A 671 17.35 33.63 21.69
CA LYS A 671 16.19 33.31 20.85
C LYS A 671 16.22 34.02 19.49
N LEU A 672 15.96 33.26 18.42
CA LEU A 672 15.91 33.75 17.04
C LEU A 672 14.90 34.90 16.89
N THR A 673 15.35 36.06 16.43
CA THR A 673 14.49 37.25 16.26
C THR A 673 13.70 37.17 14.95
N VAL A 674 12.46 36.69 15.04
CA VAL A 674 11.59 36.45 13.88
C VAL A 674 10.98 37.74 13.32
N ASP A 675 11.15 37.99 12.02
CA ASP A 675 10.47 39.09 11.31
C ASP A 675 9.22 38.54 10.59
N GLN A 676 8.08 38.61 11.27
CA GLN A 676 6.80 38.14 10.70
C GLN A 676 6.37 38.93 9.45
N LYS A 677 6.83 40.17 9.25
CA LYS A 677 6.53 40.92 8.01
C LYS A 677 7.33 40.36 6.84
N LEU A 678 8.60 39.98 7.08
CA LEU A 678 9.44 39.30 6.11
C LEU A 678 8.90 37.91 5.77
N VAL A 679 8.55 37.11 6.78
CA VAL A 679 7.91 35.78 6.60
C VAL A 679 6.64 35.92 5.75
N ASN A 680 5.72 36.82 6.12
CA ASN A 680 4.46 37.02 5.39
C ASN A 680 4.69 37.50 3.94
N ARG A 681 5.73 38.30 3.68
CA ARG A 681 6.10 38.82 2.34
C ARG A 681 6.71 37.75 1.44
N LEU A 682 7.43 36.80 2.01
CA LEU A 682 8.12 35.72 1.30
C LEU A 682 7.37 34.38 1.37
N ASN A 683 6.16 34.35 1.94
CA ASN A 683 5.43 33.13 2.20
C ASN A 683 5.10 32.38 0.88
N GLY A 684 5.44 31.09 0.80
CA GLY A 684 5.28 30.30 -0.42
C GLY A 684 6.23 30.68 -1.55
N ARG A 685 7.34 31.37 -1.25
CA ARG A 685 8.40 31.66 -2.21
C ARG A 685 9.58 30.72 -2.02
N ILE A 686 10.22 30.44 -3.14
CA ILE A 686 11.61 30.05 -3.20
C ILE A 686 12.47 31.31 -3.02
N VAL A 687 13.51 31.23 -2.21
CA VAL A 687 14.55 32.26 -2.09
C VAL A 687 15.95 31.65 -2.25
N LEU A 688 16.89 32.45 -2.74
CA LEU A 688 18.28 32.07 -2.99
C LEU A 688 19.19 32.96 -2.13
N GLN A 689 20.06 32.34 -1.35
CA GLN A 689 20.96 33.02 -0.41
C GLN A 689 22.16 33.61 -1.17
N VAL A 690 22.13 34.93 -1.42
CA VAL A 690 23.08 35.57 -2.37
C VAL A 690 24.42 35.98 -1.77
N GLN A 691 24.61 35.78 -0.47
CA GLN A 691 25.86 36.14 0.23
C GLN A 691 26.78 34.93 0.51
N GLN A 692 26.34 33.72 0.16
CA GLN A 692 27.09 32.47 0.31
C GLN A 692 27.13 31.66 -1.00
N ARG A 693 27.04 30.33 -0.93
CA ARG A 693 27.17 29.40 -2.06
C ARG A 693 25.95 29.36 -3.00
N GLY A 694 24.95 30.22 -2.78
CA GLY A 694 23.69 30.25 -3.56
C GLY A 694 22.63 29.28 -3.04
N GLN A 695 22.70 28.89 -1.77
CA GLN A 695 21.77 27.98 -1.09
C GLN A 695 20.30 28.34 -1.38
N ALA A 696 19.48 27.33 -1.71
CA ALA A 696 18.08 27.51 -2.06
C ALA A 696 17.14 27.10 -0.91
N TRP A 697 16.14 27.93 -0.63
CA TRP A 697 15.23 27.76 0.50
C TRP A 697 13.77 27.92 0.08
N TYR A 698 12.89 27.05 0.56
CA TYR A 698 11.44 27.14 0.35
C TYR A 698 10.77 27.57 1.66
N LEU A 699 9.96 28.63 1.61
CA LEU A 699 9.16 29.08 2.76
C LEU A 699 7.76 28.48 2.67
N ASN A 700 7.42 27.59 3.60
CA ASN A 700 6.19 26.79 3.53
C ASN A 700 4.94 27.58 3.98
N PRO A 701 3.89 27.72 3.13
CA PRO A 701 2.62 28.37 3.51
C PRO A 701 1.79 27.71 4.62
N ALA A 702 2.22 26.57 5.17
CA ALA A 702 1.54 25.93 6.30
C ALA A 702 2.01 26.47 7.67
N ASP A 703 3.30 26.82 7.79
CA ASP A 703 3.97 27.08 9.08
C ASP A 703 4.84 28.36 9.08
N GLY A 704 5.13 28.94 7.91
CA GLY A 704 5.98 30.13 7.77
C GLY A 704 7.48 29.86 7.95
N LYS A 705 7.90 28.59 7.99
CA LYS A 705 9.29 28.16 8.18
C LYS A 705 10.02 28.03 6.84
N ARG A 706 11.35 28.23 6.85
CA ARG A 706 12.25 27.96 5.72
C ARG A 706 12.77 26.52 5.76
N TYR A 707 12.76 25.83 4.62
CA TYR A 707 13.28 24.48 4.44
C TYR A 707 14.41 24.48 3.40
N TYR A 708 15.51 23.78 3.67
CA TYR A 708 16.73 23.85 2.85
C TYR A 708 16.74 22.84 1.69
N MET A 709 16.77 23.34 0.47
CA MET A 709 16.85 22.54 -0.76
C MET A 709 18.30 22.42 -1.22
N LYS A 710 19.10 21.65 -0.49
CA LYS A 710 20.55 21.45 -0.73
C LYS A 710 20.89 20.92 -2.13
N ASP A 711 20.04 20.05 -2.67
CA ASP A 711 20.21 19.36 -3.94
C ASP A 711 18.84 18.92 -4.50
N GLY A 712 18.84 18.29 -5.69
CA GLY A 712 17.61 17.85 -6.35
C GLY A 712 16.83 16.75 -5.61
N SER A 713 17.48 15.93 -4.79
CA SER A 713 16.86 14.87 -4.00
C SER A 713 16.21 15.45 -2.75
N ALA A 714 16.94 16.28 -1.99
CA ALA A 714 16.40 16.99 -0.84
C ALA A 714 15.25 17.94 -1.24
N ALA A 715 15.35 18.60 -2.40
CA ALA A 715 14.25 19.36 -2.96
C ALA A 715 13.02 18.48 -3.25
N TYR A 716 13.22 17.29 -3.83
CA TYR A 716 12.13 16.34 -4.11
C TYR A 716 11.49 15.78 -2.84
N GLU A 717 12.27 15.48 -1.80
CA GLU A 717 11.74 15.04 -0.51
C GLU A 717 10.99 16.17 0.21
N ILE A 718 11.48 17.41 0.16
CA ILE A 718 10.74 18.60 0.65
C ILE A 718 9.44 18.78 -0.14
N MET A 719 9.45 18.62 -1.47
CA MET A 719 8.25 18.61 -2.29
C MET A 719 7.29 17.47 -1.89
N ARG A 720 7.79 16.27 -1.61
CA ARG A 720 7.01 15.09 -1.22
C ARG A 720 6.37 15.26 0.16
N TYR A 721 7.10 15.82 1.12
CA TYR A 721 6.69 15.90 2.53
C TYR A 721 5.87 17.14 2.91
N LEU A 722 6.04 18.26 2.19
CA LEU A 722 5.35 19.53 2.46
C LEU A 722 4.29 19.90 1.39
N SER A 723 4.12 19.09 0.35
CA SER A 723 3.09 19.35 -0.66
C SER A 723 1.67 19.12 -0.15
N LEU A 724 0.72 19.81 -0.77
CA LEU A 724 -0.70 19.51 -0.61
C LEU A 724 -1.17 18.58 -1.74
N GLY A 725 -1.75 17.43 -1.37
CA GLY A 725 -2.40 16.54 -2.34
C GLY A 725 -3.56 17.22 -3.06
N ILE A 726 -3.59 17.11 -4.40
CA ILE A 726 -4.64 17.69 -5.26
C ILE A 726 -5.18 16.66 -6.25
N THR A 727 -6.50 16.70 -6.48
CA THR A 727 -7.20 15.88 -7.47
C THR A 727 -7.05 16.43 -8.88
N ASN A 728 -7.17 15.57 -9.90
CA ASN A 728 -7.09 15.96 -11.30
C ASN A 728 -8.16 17.02 -11.64
N GLU A 729 -9.37 16.87 -11.08
CA GLU A 729 -10.44 17.86 -11.25
C GLU A 729 -10.09 19.25 -10.74
N ASN A 730 -9.43 19.35 -9.58
CA ASN A 730 -9.08 20.63 -8.97
C ASN A 730 -7.82 21.24 -9.62
N ILE A 731 -6.82 20.43 -9.98
CA ILE A 731 -5.59 20.95 -10.60
C ILE A 731 -5.86 21.54 -11.98
N TYR A 732 -6.82 20.98 -12.74
CA TYR A 732 -7.23 21.51 -14.05
C TYR A 732 -8.03 22.83 -13.98
N GLN A 733 -8.41 23.30 -12.79
CA GLN A 733 -9.01 24.63 -12.58
C GLN A 733 -7.97 25.71 -12.25
N ILE A 734 -6.68 25.37 -12.23
CA ILE A 734 -5.57 26.29 -11.96
C ILE A 734 -4.87 26.62 -13.27
N GLY A 735 -4.45 27.88 -13.46
CA GLY A 735 -3.72 28.30 -14.67
C GLY A 735 -2.39 27.55 -14.83
N MET A 736 -1.97 27.28 -16.08
CA MET A 736 -0.71 26.58 -16.36
C MET A 736 0.39 27.53 -16.87
N GLY A 737 1.62 27.29 -16.41
CA GLY A 737 2.83 27.99 -16.81
C GLY A 737 3.57 27.37 -18.00
N GLU A 738 4.77 27.88 -18.23
CA GLU A 738 5.77 27.49 -19.24
C GLU A 738 7.18 27.58 -18.62
#